data_AF-A0AA37I2A8-F1
#
_entry.id   AF-A0AA37I2A8-F1
#
_cell.length_a   1.000
_cell.length_b   1.000
_cell.length_c   1.000
_cell.angle_alpha   90.00
_cell.angle_beta   90.00
_cell.angle_gamma   90.00
#
_symmetry.space_group_name_H-M   'P 1'
#
loop_
_entity.id
_entity.type
_entity.pdbx_description
1 polymer ?
#
loop_
_entity_poly.entity_id
_entity_poly.type
_entity_poly.pdbx_seq_one_letter_code
_entity_poly.pdbx_strand_id
1 'polypeptide(L)'
;MKQVITAEELFYKIKDFLTAEEVSGIMRNKMMHDTIVLTCHEGIRNTQQAFGNLFSQVDFLCKQHHLSIADKMSIQTARRHSNSDEPLSREDLAYDGRAIAVFISAIFSKDIPDFLTPIIPHHNRPSAPHLTINRRYIRCSVNQWTEDTLTVSIDQETDTDEYLVKLYDEENHIDHRYITRLIQEGSQLNLLDCTMTHHALVSSDHQKRMQVVLPRLIIFQPDFLIDISSIATCFADYGHHPLLYLLHQMRPRANSQATILGNFAGSALDDIINSKHEYILTDTIKNNFKEKALEYCTCPHFDAAKFYKDATTQANNLKEVVDILFKGTRYFDQRDQTIVYDKDKAILEPSFVCEALGIQGRVDLMTTDMKLLVEQKSGRNMNIEHHQPNPQYHSMQLEPHYIQLLLYYGVLHYNFKLANNAIDIRLLYSKYPPADGLMVVAFYQELFREALKYRNQLVSSLMAIGREGFEKYINLFKPEILNTKGLQDYFYTKYLRPQLEEATTPLHSLSTIERSYYTRMMTFVLQEQIVAKLGYQEGQGNAIADFWNMPLSEKKDAGNIYTDLRIIDKKKSSPYNGYDTIILEIPKQGQDILPNFRIGDMIYLYAYGHKQNDIEGEPFSTPDIRKAILYKGILQEITTQQLTVHLNDGQQNEKVFVDTTYAIEHATSDSSISSQIKALHAFISADKSKRDLYLSQRAPRKNEQVQLTRSYDTILDPILLKAKQAQDYFLLVGPPGTGKTSRALQFMVKEALASGKTILLMSYTNRAVDEISEMLVDNNIDFLRIGNAYSCDKRFLPYLLEKTIEQFPKMQALQKQIQQARIIVGTTSMISSRPYIFNIKHFDLSIIDESSQILEPNIIGLITLTNKCILIGDYKQLPAVVQQREQDAEVTDPTLLEIGLTNCRNSLFERLIHWEYTNEREDFIGILQRYGRMHPEIAEFPNKKFYFHENLQPVPCAHQLEKSLNYTAKSQDTLDDILKQHRMLFIPSEFCVRPDLSDKANIDEAVIVANLLHRIYRFYEGQFDADKTVGIIVPYRNQIAMIRQEIDKLGIPELQHISIDTVERYQGSQRDVIIYSFTIQHFYQLEFLTSNCFVEDNQIIDRKLNVALTRARKQMIMTGNPRILTGNELFKELMEYCKEKGGYYNIE
;
A
#
# COMPACT_ATOMS: atom_id res chain seq x y z
N MET A 1 -12.57 -48.67 -32.37
CA MET A 1 -11.75 -48.04 -33.44
C MET A 1 -10.38 -48.69 -33.43
N LYS A 2 -9.82 -49.06 -34.59
CA LYS A 2 -8.49 -49.69 -34.70
C LYS A 2 -7.41 -48.79 -34.08
N GLN A 3 -6.43 -49.36 -33.36
CA GLN A 3 -5.21 -48.66 -32.94
C GLN A 3 -4.57 -48.01 -34.17
N VAL A 4 -4.28 -46.72 -34.11
CA VAL A 4 -3.75 -45.95 -35.26
C VAL A 4 -2.22 -45.92 -35.25
N ILE A 5 -1.57 -46.19 -34.11
CA ILE A 5 -0.11 -46.28 -33.95
C ILE A 5 0.22 -47.45 -33.00
N THR A 6 1.22 -48.28 -33.34
CA THR A 6 1.63 -49.43 -32.52
C THR A 6 2.94 -49.20 -31.77
N ALA A 7 3.14 -49.87 -30.63
CA ALA A 7 4.41 -49.81 -29.88
C ALA A 7 5.60 -50.27 -30.73
N GLU A 8 5.37 -51.25 -31.60
CA GLU A 8 6.39 -51.83 -32.49
C GLU A 8 6.92 -50.80 -33.49
N GLU A 9 6.03 -50.01 -34.12
CA GLU A 9 6.44 -48.89 -34.99
C GLU A 9 7.26 -47.84 -34.24
N LEU A 10 6.92 -47.54 -32.99
CA LEU A 10 7.64 -46.56 -32.17
C LEU A 10 9.03 -47.06 -31.76
N PHE A 11 9.19 -48.36 -31.46
CA PHE A 11 10.49 -48.97 -31.19
C PHE A 11 11.39 -49.00 -32.44
N TYR A 12 10.83 -49.23 -33.63
CA TYR A 12 11.60 -49.12 -34.88
C TYR A 12 12.07 -47.69 -35.16
N LYS A 13 11.24 -46.68 -34.87
CA LYS A 13 11.66 -45.27 -34.97
C LYS A 13 12.86 -44.94 -34.08
N ILE A 14 12.95 -45.54 -32.88
CA ILE A 14 14.13 -45.42 -32.00
C ILE A 14 15.37 -45.98 -32.69
N LYS A 15 15.28 -47.19 -33.25
CA LYS A 15 16.39 -47.78 -33.98
C LYS A 15 16.84 -46.89 -35.14
N ASP A 16 15.90 -46.34 -35.89
CA ASP A 16 16.20 -45.51 -37.06
C ASP A 16 16.99 -44.26 -36.68
N PHE A 17 16.57 -43.49 -35.66
CA PHE A 17 17.33 -42.29 -35.29
C PHE A 17 18.64 -42.60 -34.55
N LEU A 18 18.78 -43.77 -33.91
CA LEU A 18 20.04 -44.21 -33.29
C LEU A 18 21.07 -44.69 -34.31
N THR A 19 20.65 -45.28 -35.43
CA THR A 19 21.53 -46.01 -36.36
C THR A 19 21.70 -45.34 -37.73
N ALA A 20 20.89 -44.34 -38.09
CA ALA A 20 20.94 -43.73 -39.41
C ALA A 20 22.17 -42.82 -39.61
N GLU A 21 23.28 -43.38 -40.13
CA GLU A 21 24.57 -42.70 -40.31
C GLU A 21 24.52 -41.48 -41.27
N GLU A 22 23.54 -41.39 -42.16
CA GLU A 22 23.40 -40.33 -43.18
C GLU A 22 22.45 -39.17 -42.80
N VAL A 23 21.88 -39.17 -41.59
CA VAL A 23 20.85 -38.20 -41.16
C VAL A 23 21.47 -37.11 -40.26
N SER A 24 21.25 -35.83 -40.59
CA SER A 24 21.75 -34.68 -39.83
C SER A 24 21.25 -34.66 -38.38
N GLY A 25 22.02 -34.09 -37.45
CA GLY A 25 21.67 -34.03 -36.02
C GLY A 25 20.29 -33.41 -35.77
N ILE A 26 19.94 -32.35 -36.50
CA ILE A 26 18.62 -31.69 -36.43
C ILE A 26 17.49 -32.64 -36.84
N MET A 27 17.69 -33.43 -37.91
CA MET A 27 16.68 -34.38 -38.37
C MET A 27 16.52 -35.55 -37.39
N ARG A 28 17.58 -35.99 -36.73
CA ARG A 28 17.51 -37.00 -35.65
C ARG A 28 16.74 -36.49 -34.43
N ASN A 29 17.00 -35.25 -34.00
CA ASN A 29 16.27 -34.62 -32.90
C ASN A 29 14.78 -34.50 -33.23
N LYS A 30 14.44 -34.13 -34.47
CA LYS A 30 13.05 -34.12 -34.96
C LYS A 30 12.39 -35.49 -34.97
N MET A 31 13.08 -36.54 -35.46
CA MET A 31 12.55 -37.91 -35.42
C MET A 31 12.31 -38.39 -33.98
N MET A 32 13.21 -38.03 -33.07
CA MET A 32 13.08 -38.28 -31.64
C MET A 32 11.86 -37.56 -31.05
N HIS A 33 11.68 -36.27 -31.38
CA HIS A 33 10.55 -35.45 -30.96
C HIS A 33 9.22 -36.04 -31.43
N ASP A 34 9.12 -36.36 -32.73
CA ASP A 34 7.93 -36.95 -33.33
C ASP A 34 7.57 -38.29 -32.65
N THR A 35 8.58 -39.10 -32.30
CA THR A 35 8.37 -40.37 -31.58
C THR A 35 7.75 -40.12 -30.20
N ILE A 36 8.24 -39.12 -29.45
CA ILE A 36 7.69 -38.76 -28.14
C ILE A 36 6.25 -38.22 -28.29
N VAL A 37 5.98 -37.35 -29.27
CA VAL A 37 4.64 -36.80 -29.53
C VAL A 37 3.65 -37.90 -29.85
N LEU A 38 4.00 -38.84 -30.74
CA LEU A 38 3.14 -39.96 -31.13
C LEU A 38 2.86 -40.89 -29.95
N THR A 39 3.89 -41.17 -29.13
CA THR A 39 3.76 -41.96 -27.90
C THR A 39 2.80 -41.27 -26.92
N CYS A 40 2.93 -39.95 -26.74
CA CYS A 40 2.04 -39.16 -25.90
C CYS A 40 0.61 -39.13 -26.41
N HIS A 41 0.41 -38.91 -27.71
CA HIS A 41 -0.89 -38.84 -28.35
C HIS A 41 -1.73 -40.11 -28.13
N GLU A 42 -1.14 -41.30 -28.28
CA GLU A 42 -1.86 -42.54 -27.97
C GLU A 42 -2.01 -42.76 -26.46
N GLY A 43 -1.01 -42.41 -25.64
CA GLY A 43 -1.08 -42.56 -24.19
C GLY A 43 -2.20 -41.75 -23.54
N ILE A 44 -2.50 -40.55 -24.06
CA ILE A 44 -3.54 -39.65 -23.52
C ILE A 44 -4.91 -39.79 -24.19
N ARG A 45 -5.04 -40.67 -25.19
CA ARG A 45 -6.23 -40.76 -26.05
C ARG A 45 -7.55 -40.98 -25.30
N ASN A 46 -7.51 -41.57 -24.11
CA ASN A 46 -8.70 -41.91 -23.32
C ASN A 46 -8.85 -41.08 -22.02
N THR A 47 -8.04 -40.04 -21.82
CA THR A 47 -7.93 -39.39 -20.50
C THR A 47 -8.86 -38.20 -20.28
N GLN A 48 -9.63 -37.76 -21.28
CA GLN A 48 -10.57 -36.61 -21.24
C GLN A 48 -9.98 -35.31 -20.66
N GLN A 49 -8.65 -35.20 -20.59
CA GLN A 49 -7.91 -34.05 -20.06
C GLN A 49 -7.27 -33.27 -21.22
N ALA A 50 -7.35 -31.95 -21.15
CA ALA A 50 -6.62 -31.06 -22.07
C ALA A 50 -5.22 -30.77 -21.51
N PHE A 51 -4.18 -31.09 -22.28
CA PHE A 51 -2.79 -30.83 -21.90
C PHE A 51 -2.24 -29.66 -22.72
N GLY A 52 -1.71 -28.63 -22.04
CA GLY A 52 -1.19 -27.43 -22.71
C GLY A 52 0.07 -27.66 -23.56
N ASN A 53 0.85 -28.71 -23.27
CA ASN A 53 2.08 -29.05 -23.99
C ASN A 53 2.58 -30.49 -23.84
N LEU A 54 3.57 -30.85 -24.66
CA LEU A 54 4.25 -32.13 -24.62
C LEU A 54 4.96 -32.41 -23.29
N PHE A 55 5.47 -31.39 -22.58
CA PHE A 55 6.02 -31.56 -21.23
C PHE A 55 5.00 -32.15 -20.27
N SER A 56 3.80 -31.56 -20.25
CA SER A 56 2.69 -31.94 -19.39
C SER A 56 2.15 -33.31 -19.77
N GLN A 57 2.11 -33.64 -21.06
CA GLN A 57 1.72 -34.98 -21.54
C GLN A 57 2.74 -36.05 -21.09
N VAL A 58 4.04 -35.79 -21.23
CA VAL A 58 5.11 -36.69 -20.77
C VAL A 58 5.09 -36.83 -19.25
N ASP A 59 4.99 -35.73 -18.52
CA ASP A 59 4.94 -35.74 -17.04
C ASP A 59 3.73 -36.52 -16.53
N PHE A 60 2.57 -36.30 -17.14
CA PHE A 60 1.35 -37.01 -16.84
C PHE A 60 1.47 -38.52 -17.10
N LEU A 61 1.95 -38.92 -18.29
CA LEU A 61 2.11 -40.34 -18.63
C LEU A 61 3.18 -41.04 -17.79
N CYS A 62 4.29 -40.37 -17.49
CA CYS A 62 5.32 -40.90 -16.59
C CYS A 62 4.75 -41.21 -15.20
N LYS A 63 3.91 -40.30 -14.68
CA LYS A 63 3.26 -40.50 -13.39
C LYS A 63 2.13 -41.55 -13.47
N GLN A 64 1.35 -41.58 -14.56
CA GLN A 64 0.27 -42.57 -14.80
C GLN A 64 0.81 -44.01 -14.86
N HIS A 65 1.98 -44.21 -15.47
CA HIS A 65 2.59 -45.53 -15.62
C HIS A 65 3.65 -45.82 -14.54
N HIS A 66 3.64 -45.07 -13.44
CA HIS A 66 4.50 -45.26 -12.26
C HIS A 66 6.01 -45.40 -12.56
N LEU A 67 6.52 -44.60 -13.51
CA LEU A 67 7.93 -44.59 -13.82
C LEU A 67 8.76 -44.03 -12.66
N SER A 68 9.96 -44.58 -12.45
CA SER A 68 10.86 -44.15 -11.36
C SER A 68 11.27 -42.68 -11.50
N ILE A 69 11.65 -42.03 -10.40
CA ILE A 69 12.12 -40.63 -10.43
C ILE A 69 13.29 -40.45 -11.41
N ALA A 70 14.20 -41.42 -11.43
CA ALA A 70 15.35 -41.42 -12.33
C ALA A 70 14.93 -41.53 -13.80
N ASP A 71 14.05 -42.48 -14.15
CA ASP A 71 13.59 -42.65 -15.54
C ASP A 71 12.77 -41.44 -16.00
N LYS A 72 11.95 -40.87 -15.12
CA LYS A 72 11.18 -39.66 -15.40
C LYS A 72 12.11 -38.48 -15.74
N MET A 73 13.18 -38.27 -14.98
CA MET A 73 14.18 -37.23 -15.27
C MET A 73 14.89 -37.48 -16.61
N SER A 74 15.21 -38.73 -16.93
CA SER A 74 15.82 -39.11 -18.21
C SER A 74 14.88 -38.86 -19.39
N ILE A 75 13.60 -39.23 -19.28
CA ILE A 75 12.59 -39.01 -20.34
C ILE A 75 12.36 -37.51 -20.57
N GLN A 76 12.31 -36.71 -19.50
CA GLN A 76 12.19 -35.25 -19.61
C GLN A 76 13.44 -34.59 -20.20
N THR A 77 14.61 -35.21 -20.03
CA THR A 77 15.86 -34.78 -20.67
C THR A 77 15.86 -35.12 -22.15
N ALA A 78 15.47 -36.34 -22.52
CA ALA A 78 15.30 -36.76 -23.92
C ALA A 78 14.31 -35.86 -24.69
N ARG A 79 13.18 -35.49 -24.05
CA ARG A 79 12.24 -34.52 -24.61
C ARG A 79 12.89 -33.14 -24.84
N ARG A 80 13.66 -32.62 -23.88
CA ARG A 80 14.35 -31.32 -24.03
C ARG A 80 15.36 -31.36 -25.18
N HIS A 81 16.18 -32.41 -25.23
CA HIS A 81 17.13 -32.64 -26.30
C HIS A 81 16.44 -32.74 -27.67
N SER A 82 15.27 -33.38 -27.74
CA SER A 82 14.49 -33.48 -28.98
C SER A 82 13.96 -32.13 -29.51
N ASN A 83 13.85 -31.13 -28.64
CA ASN A 83 13.42 -29.77 -29.00
C ASN A 83 14.58 -28.85 -29.39
N SER A 84 15.84 -29.29 -29.25
CA SER A 84 17.03 -28.49 -29.56
C SER A 84 17.48 -28.67 -31.01
N ASP A 85 18.01 -27.60 -31.61
CA ASP A 85 18.69 -27.64 -32.91
C ASP A 85 20.18 -28.07 -32.77
N GLU A 86 20.67 -28.25 -31.55
CA GLU A 86 22.05 -28.69 -31.29
C GLU A 86 22.23 -30.21 -31.52
N PRO A 87 23.28 -30.63 -32.24
CA PRO A 87 23.55 -32.05 -32.46
C PRO A 87 24.02 -32.72 -31.15
N LEU A 88 23.33 -33.80 -30.76
CA LEU A 88 23.67 -34.58 -29.57
C LEU A 88 24.91 -35.45 -29.79
N SER A 89 25.67 -35.68 -28.71
CA SER A 89 26.73 -36.68 -28.72
C SER A 89 26.14 -38.08 -28.96
N ARG A 90 26.94 -39.01 -29.51
CA ARG A 90 26.50 -40.41 -29.68
C ARG A 90 26.07 -41.06 -28.37
N GLU A 91 26.70 -40.66 -27.26
CA GLU A 91 26.42 -41.18 -25.92
C GLU A 91 25.11 -40.62 -25.36
N ASP A 92 24.88 -39.31 -25.46
CA ASP A 92 23.63 -38.68 -25.01
C ASP A 92 22.43 -39.19 -25.80
N LEU A 93 22.58 -39.33 -27.13
CA LEU A 93 21.56 -39.86 -28.02
C LEU A 93 21.18 -41.31 -27.64
N ALA A 94 22.15 -42.13 -27.24
CA ALA A 94 21.90 -43.50 -26.79
C ALA A 94 21.15 -43.55 -25.45
N TYR A 95 21.51 -42.67 -24.50
CA TYR A 95 20.78 -42.53 -23.22
C TYR A 95 19.35 -42.01 -23.42
N ASP A 96 19.15 -41.06 -24.34
CA ASP A 96 17.83 -40.55 -24.67
C ASP A 96 16.98 -41.61 -25.39
N GLY A 97 17.59 -42.38 -26.29
CA GLY A 97 16.96 -43.55 -26.92
C GLY A 97 16.49 -44.58 -25.91
N ARG A 98 17.29 -44.86 -24.86
CA ARG A 98 16.87 -45.71 -23.74
C ARG A 98 15.66 -45.12 -23.01
N ALA A 99 15.72 -43.84 -22.66
CA ALA A 99 14.64 -43.18 -21.94
C ALA A 99 13.32 -43.26 -22.70
N ILE A 100 13.35 -43.03 -24.01
CA ILE A 100 12.15 -43.11 -24.88
C ILE A 100 11.69 -44.57 -25.04
N ALA A 101 12.59 -45.54 -25.11
CA ALA A 101 12.21 -46.96 -25.15
C ALA A 101 11.50 -47.39 -23.86
N VAL A 102 12.01 -46.98 -22.69
CA VAL A 102 11.36 -47.19 -21.39
C VAL A 102 10.00 -46.49 -21.34
N PHE A 103 9.89 -45.29 -21.90
CA PHE A 103 8.63 -44.53 -21.97
C PHE A 103 7.56 -45.23 -22.83
N ILE A 104 7.92 -45.69 -24.04
CA ILE A 104 7.02 -46.46 -24.91
C ILE A 104 6.62 -47.78 -24.24
N SER A 105 7.60 -48.48 -23.66
CA SER A 105 7.36 -49.74 -22.95
C SER A 105 6.33 -49.59 -21.83
N ALA A 106 6.48 -48.53 -21.02
CA ALA A 106 5.56 -48.23 -19.93
C ALA A 106 4.15 -47.89 -20.44
N ILE A 107 4.03 -47.04 -21.47
CA ILE A 107 2.74 -46.57 -21.99
C ILE A 107 1.96 -47.69 -22.67
N PHE A 108 2.63 -48.49 -23.48
CA PHE A 108 1.99 -49.56 -24.25
C PHE A 108 1.95 -50.90 -23.51
N SER A 109 2.55 -50.99 -22.31
CA SER A 109 2.70 -52.22 -21.54
C SER A 109 3.31 -53.35 -22.38
N LYS A 110 4.43 -53.04 -23.05
CA LYS A 110 5.17 -53.94 -23.95
C LYS A 110 6.63 -53.96 -23.57
N ASP A 111 7.25 -55.14 -23.57
CA ASP A 111 8.68 -55.26 -23.33
C ASP A 111 9.50 -54.54 -24.40
N ILE A 112 10.65 -54.00 -24.01
CA ILE A 112 11.61 -53.40 -24.95
C ILE A 112 12.14 -54.53 -25.85
N PRO A 113 12.03 -54.43 -27.19
CA PRO A 113 12.45 -55.49 -28.09
C PRO A 113 13.94 -55.79 -28.03
N ASP A 114 14.29 -57.07 -28.21
CA ASP A 114 15.68 -57.58 -28.19
C ASP A 114 16.62 -56.88 -29.18
N PHE A 115 16.10 -56.26 -30.24
CA PHE A 115 16.92 -55.55 -31.22
C PHE A 115 17.39 -54.17 -30.75
N LEU A 116 16.76 -53.57 -29.73
CA LEU A 116 17.17 -52.28 -29.15
C LEU A 116 18.16 -52.46 -28.00
N THR A 117 18.02 -53.53 -27.23
CA THR A 117 18.81 -53.85 -26.04
C THR A 117 20.34 -53.78 -26.23
N PRO A 118 20.93 -54.13 -27.40
CA PRO A 118 22.37 -53.99 -27.65
C PRO A 118 22.82 -52.56 -28.00
N ILE A 119 21.90 -51.68 -28.36
CA ILE A 119 22.17 -50.34 -28.92
C ILE A 119 21.89 -49.24 -27.88
N ILE A 120 21.06 -49.53 -26.88
CA ILE A 120 20.74 -48.61 -25.78
C ILE A 120 21.48 -49.01 -24.49
N PRO A 121 21.87 -48.06 -23.62
CA PRO A 121 22.51 -48.37 -22.34
C PRO A 121 21.62 -49.19 -21.38
N HIS A 122 22.23 -50.04 -20.55
CA HIS A 122 21.51 -50.85 -19.55
C HIS A 122 21.19 -50.09 -18.26
N HIS A 123 21.86 -48.95 -18.01
CA HIS A 123 21.73 -48.13 -16.81
C HIS A 123 21.27 -46.71 -17.18
N ASN A 124 20.71 -46.00 -16.19
CA ASN A 124 20.38 -44.59 -16.35
C ASN A 124 21.66 -43.75 -16.53
N ARG A 125 21.52 -42.60 -17.21
CA ARG A 125 22.59 -41.61 -17.34
C ARG A 125 23.13 -41.30 -15.93
N PRO A 126 24.44 -41.42 -15.68
CA PRO A 126 25.01 -41.08 -14.37
C PRO A 126 24.60 -39.66 -14.01
N SER A 127 23.94 -39.48 -12.87
CA SER A 127 23.57 -38.14 -12.41
C SER A 127 24.86 -37.35 -12.15
N ALA A 128 24.98 -36.16 -12.77
CA ALA A 128 25.91 -35.16 -12.27
C ALA A 128 25.64 -34.98 -10.76
N PRO A 129 26.67 -34.83 -9.92
CA PRO A 129 26.50 -34.75 -8.49
C PRO A 129 25.53 -33.61 -8.18
N HIS A 130 24.39 -33.94 -7.57
CA HIS A 130 23.50 -32.93 -7.02
C HIS A 130 24.31 -32.10 -6.02
N LEU A 131 24.53 -30.82 -6.34
CA LEU A 131 25.10 -29.87 -5.41
C LEU A 131 24.23 -29.84 -4.15
N THR A 132 24.80 -30.24 -3.04
CA THR A 132 24.27 -29.98 -1.71
C THR A 132 24.11 -28.46 -1.57
N ILE A 133 22.87 -27.99 -1.42
CA ILE A 133 22.59 -26.62 -0.99
C ILE A 133 23.15 -26.50 0.41
N ASN A 134 24.22 -25.72 0.59
CA ASN A 134 24.89 -25.57 1.88
C ASN A 134 24.24 -24.44 2.70
N ARG A 135 23.70 -23.41 2.04
CA ARG A 135 22.91 -22.34 2.67
C ARG A 135 21.75 -21.94 1.77
N ARG A 136 20.51 -22.00 2.26
CA ARG A 136 19.31 -21.61 1.48
C ARG A 136 19.14 -20.11 1.29
N TYR A 137 19.71 -19.32 2.20
CA TYR A 137 19.51 -17.88 2.27
C TYR A 137 20.74 -17.23 2.87
N ILE A 138 21.30 -16.24 2.20
CA ILE A 138 22.38 -15.37 2.67
C ILE A 138 21.98 -13.94 2.34
N ARG A 139 22.01 -13.06 3.34
CA ARG A 139 21.84 -11.62 3.16
C ARG A 139 23.20 -10.94 3.26
N CYS A 140 23.50 -10.05 2.31
CA CYS A 140 24.81 -9.42 2.23
C CYS A 140 24.78 -8.03 1.59
N SER A 141 25.77 -7.21 1.94
CA SER A 141 26.06 -5.93 1.31
C SER A 141 27.23 -6.04 0.33
N VAL A 142 27.12 -5.36 -0.81
CA VAL A 142 28.18 -5.34 -1.84
C VAL A 142 29.27 -4.34 -1.46
N ASN A 143 30.52 -4.79 -1.39
CA ASN A 143 31.69 -3.94 -1.18
C ASN A 143 32.29 -3.52 -2.52
N GLN A 144 32.62 -4.50 -3.38
CA GLN A 144 33.27 -4.29 -4.68
C GLN A 144 32.78 -5.33 -5.70
N TRP A 145 32.99 -5.07 -7.00
CA TRP A 145 32.63 -6.03 -8.04
C TRP A 145 33.50 -5.92 -9.29
N THR A 146 33.57 -7.03 -10.02
CA THR A 146 34.13 -7.13 -11.38
C THR A 146 33.01 -7.53 -12.35
N GLU A 147 33.34 -7.85 -13.60
CA GLU A 147 32.33 -8.35 -14.56
C GLU A 147 31.73 -9.70 -14.14
N ASP A 148 32.49 -10.55 -13.45
CA ASP A 148 32.11 -11.94 -13.14
C ASP A 148 31.98 -12.24 -11.63
N THR A 149 32.42 -11.35 -10.74
CA THR A 149 32.43 -11.60 -9.29
C THR A 149 32.03 -10.40 -8.45
N LEU A 150 31.45 -10.65 -7.27
CA LEU A 150 31.20 -9.64 -6.23
C LEU A 150 32.02 -9.96 -4.98
N THR A 151 32.56 -8.95 -4.32
CA THR A 151 33.03 -9.02 -2.95
C THR A 151 31.94 -8.48 -2.04
N VAL A 152 31.49 -9.27 -1.07
CA VAL A 152 30.35 -8.93 -0.21
C VAL A 152 30.67 -9.16 1.27
N SER A 153 29.99 -8.42 2.15
CA SER A 153 29.96 -8.66 3.59
C SER A 153 28.63 -9.31 3.96
N ILE A 154 28.65 -10.42 4.71
CA ILE A 154 27.42 -11.14 5.11
C ILE A 154 26.93 -10.61 6.47
N ASP A 155 25.68 -10.14 6.52
CA ASP A 155 25.11 -9.49 7.71
C ASP A 155 24.94 -10.45 8.91
N GLN A 156 24.88 -11.75 8.62
CA GLN A 156 24.53 -12.81 9.59
C GLN A 156 25.72 -13.35 10.37
N GLU A 157 26.95 -12.90 10.07
CA GLU A 157 28.17 -13.38 10.73
C GLU A 157 28.91 -12.24 11.42
N THR A 158 29.37 -12.50 12.65
CA THR A 158 30.12 -11.54 13.47
C THR A 158 31.58 -11.37 13.03
N ASP A 159 32.05 -12.22 12.12
CA ASP A 159 33.41 -12.15 11.58
C ASP A 159 33.47 -11.15 10.42
N THR A 160 34.50 -10.31 10.41
CA THR A 160 34.80 -9.29 9.39
C THR A 160 35.37 -9.89 8.09
N ASP A 161 34.96 -11.12 7.77
CA ASP A 161 35.42 -11.85 6.60
C ASP A 161 34.59 -11.50 5.37
N GLU A 162 35.29 -11.11 4.31
CA GLU A 162 34.68 -10.82 3.03
C GLU A 162 34.47 -12.12 2.24
N TYR A 163 33.36 -12.19 1.53
CA TYR A 163 32.95 -13.33 0.73
C TYR A 163 33.01 -13.01 -0.75
N LEU A 164 33.40 -13.99 -1.57
CA LEU A 164 33.42 -13.86 -3.03
C LEU A 164 32.20 -14.53 -3.64
N VAL A 165 31.31 -13.77 -4.26
CA VAL A 165 30.15 -14.29 -4.99
C VAL A 165 30.52 -14.43 -6.47
N LYS A 166 30.40 -15.63 -7.03
CA LYS A 166 30.53 -15.82 -8.49
C LYS A 166 29.19 -15.57 -9.16
N LEU A 167 29.20 -14.74 -10.20
CA LEU A 167 27.99 -14.36 -10.96
C LEU A 167 27.71 -15.29 -12.14
N TYR A 168 28.67 -16.10 -12.54
CA TYR A 168 28.52 -17.04 -13.63
C TYR A 168 28.89 -18.45 -13.18
N ASP A 169 27.97 -19.38 -13.41
CA ASP A 169 28.11 -20.80 -13.14
C ASP A 169 27.91 -21.55 -14.45
N GLU A 170 29.03 -21.89 -15.11
CA GLU A 170 29.06 -22.64 -16.36
C GLU A 170 28.40 -24.00 -16.24
N GLU A 171 28.59 -24.68 -15.11
CA GLU A 171 28.11 -26.05 -14.89
C GLU A 171 26.59 -26.11 -14.81
N ASN A 172 25.94 -25.05 -14.32
CA ASN A 172 24.50 -24.98 -14.15
C ASN A 172 23.79 -24.00 -15.10
N HIS A 173 24.53 -23.41 -16.06
CA HIS A 173 24.05 -22.38 -16.98
C HIS A 173 23.32 -21.23 -16.28
N ILE A 174 23.86 -20.77 -15.14
CA ILE A 174 23.30 -19.66 -14.38
C ILE A 174 24.16 -18.42 -14.63
N ASP A 175 23.55 -17.37 -15.17
CA ASP A 175 24.22 -16.10 -15.46
C ASP A 175 23.52 -14.93 -14.77
N HIS A 176 24.18 -14.45 -13.71
CA HIS A 176 23.79 -13.27 -12.93
C HIS A 176 24.63 -12.03 -13.26
N ARG A 177 25.48 -12.05 -14.30
CA ARG A 177 26.36 -10.91 -14.63
C ARG A 177 25.60 -9.63 -14.93
N TYR A 178 24.30 -9.71 -15.27
CA TYR A 178 23.44 -8.55 -15.40
C TYR A 178 23.34 -7.69 -14.12
N ILE A 179 23.57 -8.29 -12.94
CA ILE A 179 23.56 -7.62 -11.63
C ILE A 179 24.63 -6.53 -11.54
N THR A 180 25.78 -6.71 -12.20
CA THR A 180 26.90 -5.73 -12.20
C THR A 180 26.49 -4.35 -12.73
N ARG A 181 25.43 -4.29 -13.55
CA ARG A 181 24.86 -3.04 -14.09
C ARG A 181 23.82 -2.40 -13.17
N LEU A 182 23.36 -3.12 -12.14
CA LEU A 182 22.30 -2.68 -11.23
C LEU A 182 22.86 -2.21 -9.89
N ILE A 183 23.98 -2.77 -9.47
CA ILE A 183 24.59 -2.55 -8.15
C ILE A 183 25.45 -1.30 -8.08
N GLN A 184 25.60 -0.84 -6.86
CA GLN A 184 26.54 0.16 -6.37
C GLN A 184 27.14 -0.32 -5.05
N GLU A 185 28.22 0.32 -4.58
CA GLU A 185 28.77 0.06 -3.25
C GLU A 185 27.69 0.24 -2.17
N GLY A 186 27.62 -0.70 -1.22
CA GLY A 186 26.58 -0.77 -0.19
C GLY A 186 25.24 -1.33 -0.65
N SER A 187 25.11 -1.81 -1.90
CA SER A 187 23.87 -2.46 -2.34
C SER A 187 23.57 -3.70 -1.52
N GLN A 188 22.32 -3.82 -1.07
CA GLN A 188 21.84 -4.98 -0.33
C GLN A 188 21.39 -6.07 -1.30
N LEU A 189 21.82 -7.32 -1.06
CA LEU A 189 21.45 -8.48 -1.86
C LEU A 189 20.96 -9.63 -0.96
N ASN A 190 19.94 -10.34 -1.43
CA ASN A 190 19.66 -11.70 -0.96
C ASN A 190 20.19 -12.70 -1.99
N LEU A 191 21.02 -13.62 -1.53
CA LEU A 191 21.54 -14.75 -2.28
C LEU A 191 20.78 -16.01 -1.84
N LEU A 192 20.08 -16.66 -2.77
CA LEU A 192 19.20 -17.80 -2.47
C LEU A 192 19.74 -19.10 -3.03
N ASP A 193 19.52 -20.17 -2.28
CA ASP A 193 19.92 -21.55 -2.57
C ASP A 193 21.40 -21.65 -2.97
N CYS A 194 22.26 -21.14 -2.09
CA CYS A 194 23.69 -21.01 -2.30
C CYS A 194 24.44 -22.32 -2.04
N THR A 195 25.40 -22.60 -2.91
CA THR A 195 26.48 -23.54 -2.64
C THR A 195 27.69 -22.76 -2.13
N MET A 196 28.24 -23.22 -1.01
CA MET A 196 29.50 -22.69 -0.46
C MET A 196 30.62 -23.66 -0.79
N THR A 197 31.66 -23.18 -1.44
CA THR A 197 32.84 -23.99 -1.78
C THR A 197 34.06 -23.48 -1.04
N HIS A 198 34.82 -24.39 -0.43
CA HIS A 198 36.12 -24.06 0.13
C HIS A 198 37.12 -23.85 -1.02
N HIS A 199 37.77 -22.68 -1.03
CA HIS A 199 38.80 -22.20 -1.95
C HIS A 199 38.32 -21.47 -3.23
N ALA A 200 38.66 -20.19 -3.36
CA ALA A 200 39.59 -19.70 -4.40
C ALA A 200 39.90 -18.20 -4.28
N LEU A 201 41.19 -17.90 -4.50
CA LEU A 201 41.86 -16.61 -4.80
C LEU A 201 42.35 -15.74 -3.64
N VAL A 202 43.64 -15.41 -3.77
CA VAL A 202 44.45 -14.46 -3.01
C VAL A 202 44.28 -13.11 -3.72
N SER A 203 43.80 -12.07 -3.03
CA SER A 203 43.89 -10.71 -3.57
C SER A 203 45.35 -10.38 -3.86
N SER A 204 45.61 -9.62 -4.94
CA SER A 204 46.96 -9.20 -5.34
C SER A 204 47.72 -8.40 -4.27
N ASP A 205 47.02 -8.00 -3.21
CA ASP A 205 47.59 -7.52 -1.96
C ASP A 205 47.13 -8.40 -0.79
N HIS A 206 48.08 -9.12 -0.17
CA HIS A 206 48.03 -9.72 1.17
C HIS A 206 47.03 -10.87 1.48
N GLN A 207 47.58 -12.10 1.63
CA GLN A 207 47.22 -13.23 2.53
C GLN A 207 45.77 -13.49 3.05
N LYS A 208 44.67 -13.00 2.46
CA LYS A 208 43.30 -13.34 2.90
C LYS A 208 42.70 -14.47 2.04
N ARG A 209 42.23 -15.56 2.67
CA ARG A 209 41.46 -16.64 2.03
C ARG A 209 39.97 -16.31 2.14
N MET A 210 39.31 -16.04 1.02
CA MET A 210 37.87 -15.79 0.99
C MET A 210 37.10 -17.08 0.68
N GLN A 211 35.91 -17.24 1.27
CA GLN A 211 34.99 -18.30 0.89
C GLN A 211 34.21 -17.89 -0.36
N VAL A 212 33.94 -18.85 -1.25
CA VAL A 212 33.22 -18.61 -2.50
C VAL A 212 31.75 -19.03 -2.35
N VAL A 213 30.85 -18.14 -2.75
CA VAL A 213 29.40 -18.33 -2.78
C VAL A 213 28.93 -18.45 -4.23
N LEU A 214 28.19 -19.51 -4.53
CA LEU A 214 27.53 -19.74 -5.82
C LEU A 214 26.00 -19.70 -5.62
N PRO A 215 25.34 -18.56 -5.90
CA PRO A 215 23.89 -18.41 -5.68
C PRO A 215 23.07 -18.90 -6.88
N ARG A 216 21.94 -19.55 -6.62
CA ARG A 216 20.98 -19.88 -7.69
C ARG A 216 20.12 -18.69 -8.10
N LEU A 217 19.80 -17.81 -7.16
CA LEU A 217 19.10 -16.55 -7.40
C LEU A 217 19.79 -15.43 -6.63
N ILE A 218 19.79 -14.24 -7.22
CA ILE A 218 20.23 -13.00 -6.59
C ILE A 218 19.06 -12.03 -6.65
N ILE A 219 18.68 -11.47 -5.50
CA ILE A 219 17.64 -10.45 -5.38
C ILE A 219 18.29 -9.16 -4.96
N PHE A 220 18.17 -8.14 -5.81
CA PHE A 220 18.76 -6.81 -5.61
C PHE A 220 17.83 -5.93 -4.78
N GLN A 221 18.30 -5.35 -3.68
CA GLN A 221 17.48 -4.52 -2.79
C GLN A 221 16.20 -5.24 -2.36
N PRO A 222 16.33 -6.37 -1.63
CA PRO A 222 15.20 -7.22 -1.27
C PRO A 222 14.15 -6.50 -0.41
N ASP A 223 14.56 -5.52 0.38
CA ASP A 223 13.65 -4.76 1.25
C ASP A 223 12.63 -3.90 0.46
N PHE A 224 12.91 -3.58 -0.81
CA PHE A 224 11.99 -2.85 -1.67
C PHE A 224 10.91 -3.80 -2.21
N LEU A 225 9.85 -4.02 -1.42
CA LEU A 225 8.76 -4.90 -1.85
C LEU A 225 8.00 -4.32 -3.06
N ILE A 226 7.79 -5.17 -4.07
CA ILE A 226 6.91 -4.91 -5.22
C ILE A 226 5.73 -5.89 -5.20
N ASP A 227 4.53 -5.40 -5.50
CA ASP A 227 3.36 -6.26 -5.67
C ASP A 227 3.54 -7.24 -6.85
N ILE A 228 3.28 -8.53 -6.61
CA ILE A 228 3.36 -9.60 -7.61
C ILE A 228 2.49 -9.27 -8.83
N SER A 229 1.28 -8.74 -8.63
CA SER A 229 0.39 -8.31 -9.71
C SER A 229 1.01 -7.20 -10.57
N SER A 230 1.75 -6.27 -9.95
CA SER A 230 2.39 -5.16 -10.66
C SER A 230 3.53 -5.65 -11.55
N ILE A 231 4.31 -6.65 -11.09
CA ILE A 231 5.33 -7.32 -11.91
C ILE A 231 4.65 -8.05 -13.08
N ALA A 232 3.64 -8.87 -12.79
CA ALA A 232 2.92 -9.66 -13.79
C ALA A 232 2.33 -8.79 -14.91
N THR A 233 1.72 -7.64 -14.59
CA THR A 233 1.12 -6.75 -15.60
C THR A 233 2.13 -6.16 -16.58
N CYS A 234 3.41 -6.11 -16.23
CA CYS A 234 4.46 -5.60 -17.11
C CYS A 234 4.92 -6.61 -18.17
N PHE A 235 4.52 -7.88 -18.07
CA PHE A 235 4.77 -8.90 -19.09
C PHE A 235 3.71 -8.86 -20.19
N ALA A 236 3.69 -7.74 -20.92
CA ALA A 236 2.72 -7.50 -21.97
C ALA A 236 3.02 -8.30 -23.24
N ASP A 237 2.02 -8.40 -24.13
CA ASP A 237 2.15 -9.12 -25.40
C ASP A 237 3.29 -8.58 -26.28
N TYR A 238 3.56 -7.27 -26.20
CA TYR A 238 4.65 -6.57 -26.90
C TYR A 238 6.01 -6.63 -26.17
N GLY A 239 6.10 -7.43 -25.10
CA GLY A 239 7.28 -7.62 -24.28
C GLY A 239 7.22 -6.87 -22.95
N HIS A 240 8.30 -6.97 -22.17
CA HIS A 240 8.42 -6.36 -20.85
C HIS A 240 9.59 -5.38 -20.80
N HIS A 241 9.37 -4.24 -20.16
CA HIS A 241 10.36 -3.21 -19.91
C HIS A 241 10.15 -2.59 -18.52
N PRO A 242 11.19 -2.28 -17.73
CA PRO A 242 11.03 -1.72 -16.37
C PRO A 242 10.14 -0.47 -16.31
N LEU A 243 10.24 0.40 -17.31
CA LEU A 243 9.42 1.64 -17.39
C LEU A 243 7.91 1.40 -17.56
N LEU A 244 7.48 0.20 -17.97
CA LEU A 244 6.05 -0.11 -18.05
C LEU A 244 5.37 0.01 -16.69
N TYR A 245 6.07 -0.32 -15.60
CA TYR A 245 5.53 -0.15 -14.24
C TYR A 245 5.09 1.29 -13.97
N LEU A 246 5.94 2.28 -14.27
CA LEU A 246 5.59 3.69 -14.12
C LEU A 246 4.52 4.13 -15.10
N LEU A 247 4.56 3.65 -16.35
CA LEU A 247 3.55 3.97 -17.35
C LEU A 247 2.15 3.47 -16.94
N HIS A 248 2.04 2.25 -16.41
CA HIS A 248 0.80 1.70 -15.88
C HIS A 248 0.28 2.52 -14.69
N GLN A 249 1.17 3.09 -13.89
CA GLN A 249 0.78 4.01 -12.84
C GLN A 249 0.34 5.37 -13.36
N MET A 250 0.91 5.90 -14.44
CA MET A 250 0.48 7.17 -15.04
C MET A 250 -0.93 7.10 -15.65
N ARG A 251 -1.32 5.92 -16.15
CA ARG A 251 -2.61 5.72 -16.82
C ARG A 251 -3.81 5.90 -15.87
N PRO A 252 -4.93 6.46 -16.36
CA PRO A 252 -6.17 6.52 -15.58
C PRO A 252 -6.66 5.11 -15.26
N ARG A 253 -7.32 4.94 -14.11
CA ARG A 253 -7.98 3.67 -13.78
C ARG A 253 -9.19 3.48 -14.70
N ALA A 254 -9.17 2.40 -15.47
CA ALA A 254 -10.31 2.04 -16.32
C ALA A 254 -11.51 1.61 -15.45
N ASN A 255 -12.64 2.31 -15.60
CA ASN A 255 -13.93 1.85 -15.10
C ASN A 255 -14.72 1.23 -16.27
N SER A 256 -14.63 -0.09 -16.43
CA SER A 256 -15.25 -0.82 -17.54
C SER A 256 -16.17 -1.93 -17.05
N GLN A 257 -17.11 -2.37 -17.88
CA GLN A 257 -17.97 -3.51 -17.56
C GLN A 257 -17.15 -4.78 -17.26
N ALA A 258 -16.00 -4.97 -17.91
CA ALA A 258 -15.10 -6.09 -17.63
C ALA A 258 -14.47 -6.00 -16.23
N THR A 259 -14.07 -4.79 -15.81
CA THR A 259 -13.55 -4.53 -14.46
C THR A 259 -14.62 -4.83 -13.40
N ILE A 260 -15.85 -4.37 -13.64
CA ILE A 260 -16.99 -4.61 -12.74
C ILE A 260 -17.32 -6.10 -12.67
N LEU A 261 -17.34 -6.80 -13.82
CA LEU A 261 -17.55 -8.24 -13.88
C LEU A 261 -16.46 -9.02 -13.16
N GLY A 262 -15.21 -8.55 -13.20
CA GLY A 262 -14.12 -9.11 -12.39
C GLY A 262 -14.35 -8.97 -10.89
N ASN A 263 -14.72 -7.77 -10.44
CA ASN A 263 -15.08 -7.56 -9.04
C ASN A 263 -16.26 -8.45 -8.61
N PHE A 264 -17.29 -8.57 -9.46
CA PHE A 264 -18.41 -9.49 -9.22
C PHE A 264 -17.95 -10.94 -9.11
N ALA A 265 -17.04 -11.40 -9.98
CA ALA A 265 -16.56 -12.77 -9.97
C ALA A 265 -15.80 -13.12 -8.69
N GLY A 266 -15.03 -12.17 -8.14
CA GLY A 266 -14.42 -12.29 -6.82
C GLY A 266 -15.48 -12.43 -5.73
N SER A 267 -16.42 -11.48 -5.64
CA SER A 267 -17.54 -11.54 -4.68
C SER A 267 -18.37 -12.83 -4.81
N ALA A 268 -18.54 -13.35 -6.03
CA ALA A 268 -19.25 -14.59 -6.29
C ALA A 268 -18.46 -15.81 -5.81
N LEU A 269 -17.14 -15.86 -6.06
CA LEU A 269 -16.28 -16.91 -5.53
C LEU A 269 -16.34 -16.92 -4.00
N ASP A 270 -16.23 -15.73 -3.39
CA ASP A 270 -16.37 -15.55 -1.96
C ASP A 270 -17.71 -16.10 -1.50
N ASP A 271 -18.84 -15.56 -1.97
CA ASP A 271 -20.19 -15.98 -1.60
C ASP A 271 -20.45 -17.49 -1.83
N ILE A 272 -19.87 -18.11 -2.86
CA ILE A 272 -20.02 -19.54 -3.15
C ILE A 272 -19.25 -20.39 -2.13
N ILE A 273 -17.98 -20.06 -1.89
CA ILE A 273 -17.19 -20.66 -0.80
C ILE A 273 -17.92 -20.43 0.52
N ASN A 274 -18.55 -19.28 0.65
CA ASN A 274 -19.18 -18.81 1.85
C ASN A 274 -20.62 -19.35 2.07
N SER A 275 -21.25 -19.93 1.08
CA SER A 275 -22.63 -20.39 1.24
C SER A 275 -22.70 -21.67 2.12
N LYS A 276 -23.37 -21.56 3.29
CA LYS A 276 -23.80 -22.73 4.10
C LYS A 276 -25.07 -23.39 3.53
N HIS A 277 -25.79 -22.67 2.68
CA HIS A 277 -27.01 -23.09 1.99
C HIS A 277 -26.76 -23.02 0.47
N GLU A 278 -27.78 -23.20 -0.36
CA GLU A 278 -27.63 -23.02 -1.80
C GLU A 278 -27.26 -21.56 -2.13
N TYR A 279 -26.18 -21.34 -2.87
CA TYR A 279 -25.77 -20.00 -3.32
C TYR A 279 -26.86 -19.35 -4.18
N ILE A 280 -27.18 -18.11 -3.82
CA ILE A 280 -28.19 -17.28 -4.50
C ILE A 280 -27.49 -16.15 -5.26
N LEU A 281 -27.42 -16.29 -6.59
CA LEU A 281 -26.81 -15.31 -7.49
C LEU A 281 -27.33 -13.88 -7.30
N THR A 282 -28.65 -13.74 -7.09
CA THR A 282 -29.27 -12.43 -6.97
C THR A 282 -28.79 -11.65 -5.77
N ASP A 283 -28.33 -12.32 -4.72
CA ASP A 283 -27.86 -11.67 -3.50
C ASP A 283 -26.43 -11.13 -3.71
N THR A 284 -25.54 -11.92 -4.30
CA THR A 284 -24.21 -11.46 -4.74
C THR A 284 -24.30 -10.26 -5.68
N ILE A 285 -25.19 -10.29 -6.68
CA ILE A 285 -25.37 -9.17 -7.60
C ILE A 285 -25.82 -7.91 -6.85
N LYS A 286 -26.78 -8.03 -5.92
CA LYS A 286 -27.25 -6.88 -5.13
C LYS A 286 -26.16 -6.33 -4.22
N ASN A 287 -25.40 -7.19 -3.55
CA ASN A 287 -24.33 -6.79 -2.63
C ASN A 287 -23.18 -6.14 -3.40
N ASN A 288 -22.72 -6.77 -4.48
CA ASN A 288 -21.69 -6.22 -5.35
C ASN A 288 -22.11 -4.86 -5.95
N PHE A 289 -23.39 -4.72 -6.35
CA PHE A 289 -23.92 -3.42 -6.78
C PHE A 289 -23.89 -2.39 -5.66
N LYS A 290 -24.28 -2.74 -4.42
CA LYS A 290 -24.23 -1.82 -3.28
C LYS A 290 -22.81 -1.36 -2.97
N GLU A 291 -21.85 -2.27 -2.95
CA GLU A 291 -20.46 -1.95 -2.62
C GLU A 291 -19.76 -1.13 -3.71
N LYS A 292 -20.08 -1.39 -4.99
CA LYS A 292 -19.44 -0.76 -6.16
C LYS A 292 -20.38 0.18 -6.92
N ALA A 293 -21.38 0.75 -6.24
CA ALA A 293 -22.46 1.44 -6.93
C ALA A 293 -22.00 2.66 -7.74
N LEU A 294 -20.94 3.34 -7.29
CA LEU A 294 -20.38 4.47 -8.02
C LEU A 294 -19.71 3.99 -9.31
N GLU A 295 -18.97 2.88 -9.28
CA GLU A 295 -18.40 2.24 -10.47
C GLU A 295 -19.48 1.85 -11.47
N TYR A 296 -20.56 1.19 -11.02
CA TYR A 296 -21.71 0.88 -11.89
C TYR A 296 -22.33 2.14 -12.51
N CYS A 297 -22.59 3.17 -11.71
CA CYS A 297 -23.22 4.41 -12.18
C CYS A 297 -22.34 5.23 -13.14
N THR A 298 -21.03 5.04 -13.11
CA THR A 298 -20.06 5.81 -13.90
C THR A 298 -19.42 4.99 -15.02
N CYS A 299 -19.81 3.72 -15.17
CA CYS A 299 -19.28 2.84 -16.19
C CYS A 299 -19.80 3.26 -17.59
N PRO A 300 -18.92 3.64 -18.53
CA PRO A 300 -19.34 4.00 -19.87
C PRO A 300 -19.97 2.80 -20.58
N HIS A 301 -21.11 3.03 -21.24
CA HIS A 301 -21.82 2.02 -22.05
C HIS A 301 -22.13 0.70 -21.31
N PHE A 302 -22.46 0.76 -20.02
CA PHE A 302 -22.83 -0.42 -19.24
C PHE A 302 -24.09 -1.10 -19.79
N ASP A 303 -23.97 -2.37 -20.18
CA ASP A 303 -25.06 -3.22 -20.66
C ASP A 303 -25.46 -4.19 -19.55
N ALA A 304 -26.55 -3.85 -18.84
CA ALA A 304 -27.05 -4.64 -17.73
C ALA A 304 -27.50 -6.06 -18.13
N ALA A 305 -28.05 -6.24 -19.34
CA ALA A 305 -28.53 -7.54 -19.80
C ALA A 305 -27.35 -8.46 -20.10
N LYS A 306 -26.33 -7.95 -20.80
CA LYS A 306 -25.08 -8.66 -21.04
C LYS A 306 -24.34 -8.94 -19.74
N PHE A 307 -24.22 -7.95 -18.86
CA PHE A 307 -23.60 -8.12 -17.55
C PHE A 307 -24.27 -9.24 -16.76
N TYR A 308 -25.60 -9.25 -16.66
CA TYR A 308 -26.33 -10.30 -15.95
C TYR A 308 -26.08 -11.69 -16.56
N LYS A 309 -26.09 -11.81 -17.89
CA LYS A 309 -25.80 -13.07 -18.59
C LYS A 309 -24.37 -13.56 -18.29
N ASP A 310 -23.39 -12.67 -18.41
CA ASP A 310 -21.98 -12.98 -18.19
C ASP A 310 -21.74 -13.35 -16.70
N ALA A 311 -22.30 -12.57 -15.77
CA ALA A 311 -22.26 -12.82 -14.33
C ALA A 311 -22.89 -14.17 -13.96
N THR A 312 -24.06 -14.50 -14.54
CA THR A 312 -24.71 -15.80 -14.33
C THR A 312 -23.82 -16.95 -14.81
N THR A 313 -23.24 -16.80 -16.00
CA THR A 313 -22.35 -17.82 -16.57
C THR A 313 -21.13 -18.03 -15.67
N GLN A 314 -20.48 -16.94 -15.26
CA GLN A 314 -19.31 -17.02 -14.39
C GLN A 314 -19.64 -17.61 -13.02
N ALA A 315 -20.75 -17.21 -12.40
CA ALA A 315 -21.17 -17.78 -11.12
C ALA A 315 -21.46 -19.28 -11.21
N ASN A 316 -22.08 -19.75 -12.30
CA ASN A 316 -22.30 -21.19 -12.52
C ASN A 316 -20.98 -21.95 -12.69
N ASN A 317 -20.05 -21.43 -13.48
CA ASN A 317 -18.71 -22.03 -13.63
C ASN A 317 -17.98 -22.07 -12.28
N LEU A 318 -18.05 -20.99 -11.50
CA LEU A 318 -17.45 -20.92 -10.16
C LEU A 318 -18.05 -21.97 -9.21
N LYS A 319 -19.39 -22.18 -9.23
CA LYS A 319 -20.03 -23.24 -8.44
C LYS A 319 -19.48 -24.62 -8.78
N GLU A 320 -19.42 -24.94 -10.07
CA GLU A 320 -18.89 -26.23 -10.52
C GLU A 320 -17.42 -26.41 -10.10
N VAL A 321 -16.61 -25.36 -10.21
CA VAL A 321 -15.20 -25.38 -9.74
C VAL A 321 -15.11 -25.60 -8.23
N VAL A 322 -15.90 -24.89 -7.42
CA VAL A 322 -15.93 -25.11 -5.96
C VAL A 322 -16.38 -26.53 -5.63
N ASP A 323 -17.35 -27.08 -6.35
CA ASP A 323 -17.81 -28.45 -6.15
C ASP A 323 -16.73 -29.48 -6.53
N ILE A 324 -15.96 -29.24 -7.60
CA ILE A 324 -14.79 -30.04 -7.99
C ILE A 324 -13.71 -30.02 -6.91
N LEU A 325 -13.41 -28.85 -6.36
CA LEU A 325 -12.33 -28.69 -5.37
C LEU A 325 -12.71 -29.27 -3.98
N PHE A 326 -13.98 -29.15 -3.56
CA PHE A 326 -14.37 -29.37 -2.17
C PHE A 326 -15.52 -30.36 -1.92
N LYS A 327 -16.43 -30.64 -2.87
CA LYS A 327 -17.62 -31.48 -2.63
C LYS A 327 -17.55 -32.88 -3.23
N GLY A 328 -16.50 -33.19 -3.98
CA GLY A 328 -16.27 -34.53 -4.51
C GLY A 328 -17.10 -34.85 -5.75
N THR A 329 -16.74 -34.23 -6.87
CA THR A 329 -16.66 -34.97 -8.14
C THR A 329 -15.24 -35.51 -8.27
N ARG A 330 -15.12 -36.84 -8.43
CA ARG A 330 -13.85 -37.60 -8.39
C ARG A 330 -12.79 -37.01 -9.32
N TYR A 331 -11.86 -36.24 -8.78
CA TYR A 331 -10.57 -35.96 -9.39
C TYR A 331 -9.58 -37.01 -8.88
N PHE A 332 -9.03 -37.83 -9.78
CA PHE A 332 -7.98 -38.79 -9.45
C PHE A 332 -6.64 -38.05 -9.45
N ASP A 333 -6.06 -37.83 -8.28
CA ASP A 333 -4.61 -37.61 -8.15
C ASP A 333 -3.88 -38.95 -8.35
N GLN A 334 -2.67 -38.89 -8.87
CA GLN A 334 -1.82 -40.02 -9.25
C GLN A 334 -1.21 -40.78 -8.04
N ARG A 335 -1.93 -40.87 -6.93
CA ARG A 335 -1.56 -41.62 -5.71
C ARG A 335 -2.70 -42.45 -5.11
N ASP A 336 -3.65 -42.92 -5.93
CA ASP A 336 -4.78 -43.75 -5.45
C ASP A 336 -5.59 -43.12 -4.29
N GLN A 337 -5.59 -41.80 -4.20
CA GLN A 337 -6.38 -41.05 -3.23
C GLN A 337 -7.10 -39.92 -3.94
N THR A 338 -8.43 -39.91 -3.85
CA THR A 338 -9.24 -38.73 -4.14
C THR A 338 -8.78 -37.59 -3.23
N ILE A 339 -8.09 -36.59 -3.78
CA ILE A 339 -7.77 -35.36 -3.04
C ILE A 339 -9.02 -34.49 -3.09
N VAL A 340 -9.80 -34.56 -2.03
CA VAL A 340 -10.85 -33.59 -1.72
C VAL A 340 -10.23 -32.63 -0.71
N TYR A 341 -10.17 -31.34 -1.05
CA TYR A 341 -9.69 -30.34 -0.12
C TYR A 341 -10.75 -30.08 0.95
N ASP A 342 -10.30 -29.77 2.16
CA ASP A 342 -11.22 -29.45 3.23
C ASP A 342 -11.74 -28.02 3.04
N LYS A 343 -13.05 -27.89 2.77
CA LYS A 343 -13.71 -26.60 2.63
C LYS A 343 -13.60 -25.78 3.92
N ASP A 344 -13.53 -26.42 5.08
CA ASP A 344 -13.33 -25.75 6.36
C ASP A 344 -11.95 -25.05 6.41
N LYS A 345 -10.97 -25.48 5.61
CA LYS A 345 -9.66 -24.82 5.56
C LYS A 345 -9.59 -23.70 4.53
N ALA A 346 -10.63 -23.46 3.74
CA ALA A 346 -10.62 -22.42 2.73
C ALA A 346 -10.53 -21.02 3.35
N ILE A 347 -9.60 -20.22 2.83
CA ILE A 347 -9.39 -18.83 3.19
C ILE A 347 -9.39 -17.98 1.93
N LEU A 348 -10.00 -16.81 2.04
CA LEU A 348 -10.19 -15.87 0.94
C LEU A 348 -9.26 -14.67 1.11
N GLU A 349 -8.68 -14.23 0.00
CA GLU A 349 -7.79 -13.08 -0.07
C GLU A 349 -6.58 -13.06 0.90
N PRO A 350 -5.92 -14.21 1.24
CA PRO A 350 -4.74 -14.16 2.11
C PRO A 350 -3.60 -13.34 1.47
N SER A 351 -2.98 -12.49 2.28
CA SER A 351 -1.84 -11.67 1.88
C SER A 351 -0.51 -12.25 2.40
N PHE A 352 0.56 -12.01 1.63
CA PHE A 352 1.91 -12.45 1.97
C PHE A 352 2.94 -11.36 1.70
N VAL A 353 3.99 -11.37 2.52
CA VAL A 353 5.19 -10.58 2.35
C VAL A 353 6.39 -11.51 2.28
N CYS A 354 7.18 -11.44 1.21
CA CYS A 354 8.36 -12.26 0.99
C CYS A 354 9.58 -11.37 0.76
N GLU A 355 10.24 -11.00 1.85
CA GLU A 355 11.51 -10.25 1.83
C GLU A 355 12.59 -11.02 1.05
N ALA A 356 12.63 -12.36 1.17
CA ALA A 356 13.62 -13.18 0.47
C ALA A 356 13.64 -12.92 -1.05
N LEU A 357 12.46 -12.73 -1.65
CA LEU A 357 12.28 -12.40 -3.07
C LEU A 357 12.03 -10.91 -3.35
N GLY A 358 11.87 -10.11 -2.30
CA GLY A 358 11.51 -8.70 -2.38
C GLY A 358 10.17 -8.44 -3.07
N ILE A 359 9.18 -9.27 -2.78
CA ILE A 359 7.83 -9.20 -3.35
C ILE A 359 6.76 -9.37 -2.28
N GLN A 360 5.56 -8.90 -2.57
CA GLN A 360 4.36 -9.12 -1.77
C GLN A 360 3.17 -9.41 -2.67
N GLY A 361 2.12 -10.03 -2.16
CA GLY A 361 0.95 -10.30 -2.98
C GLY A 361 -0.24 -10.80 -2.18
N ARG A 362 -1.37 -10.93 -2.88
CA ARG A 362 -2.64 -11.37 -2.32
C ARG A 362 -3.27 -12.39 -3.26
N VAL A 363 -3.52 -13.57 -2.74
CA VAL A 363 -4.07 -14.71 -3.47
C VAL A 363 -5.58 -14.71 -3.33
N ASP A 364 -6.34 -15.08 -4.36
CA ASP A 364 -7.81 -15.07 -4.26
C ASP A 364 -8.38 -16.15 -3.32
N LEU A 365 -7.91 -17.40 -3.44
CA LEU A 365 -8.34 -18.52 -2.58
C LEU A 365 -7.14 -19.42 -2.22
N MET A 366 -7.03 -19.81 -0.95
CA MET A 366 -6.05 -20.78 -0.48
C MET A 366 -6.65 -21.69 0.59
N THR A 367 -5.98 -22.78 0.95
CA THR A 367 -6.26 -23.50 2.21
C THR A 367 -5.28 -23.11 3.31
N THR A 368 -5.72 -23.13 4.57
CA THR A 368 -4.87 -22.81 5.74
C THR A 368 -3.65 -23.72 5.90
N ASP A 369 -3.71 -24.94 5.37
CA ASP A 369 -2.60 -25.88 5.30
C ASP A 369 -1.71 -25.72 4.04
N MET A 370 -1.96 -24.68 3.24
CA MET A 370 -1.18 -24.28 2.05
C MET A 370 -1.06 -25.35 0.95
N LYS A 371 -1.94 -26.36 0.97
CA LYS A 371 -1.97 -27.44 -0.03
C LYS A 371 -2.66 -27.04 -1.32
N LEU A 372 -3.60 -26.11 -1.28
CA LEU A 372 -4.31 -25.59 -2.44
C LEU A 372 -4.14 -24.07 -2.50
N LEU A 373 -3.78 -23.56 -3.68
CA LEU A 373 -3.79 -22.15 -4.03
C LEU A 373 -4.53 -21.99 -5.36
N VAL A 374 -5.48 -21.06 -5.42
CA VAL A 374 -6.24 -20.74 -6.63
C VAL A 374 -6.16 -19.24 -6.90
N GLU A 375 -5.66 -18.88 -8.07
CA GLU A 375 -5.73 -17.52 -8.60
C GLU A 375 -6.87 -17.42 -9.61
N GLN A 376 -7.71 -16.41 -9.50
CA GLN A 376 -8.92 -16.23 -10.29
C GLN A 376 -8.76 -15.08 -11.31
N LYS A 377 -9.24 -15.30 -12.53
CA LYS A 377 -9.28 -14.31 -13.62
C LYS A 377 -10.67 -14.34 -14.27
N SER A 378 -11.28 -13.17 -14.40
CA SER A 378 -12.61 -13.03 -15.04
C SER A 378 -12.54 -12.68 -16.53
N GLY A 379 -11.34 -12.32 -17.00
CA GLY A 379 -11.08 -11.80 -18.33
C GLY A 379 -11.09 -12.87 -19.43
N ARG A 380 -10.92 -12.39 -20.67
CA ARG A 380 -10.72 -13.25 -21.84
C ARG A 380 -9.33 -13.86 -21.81
N ASN A 381 -9.23 -15.09 -22.31
CA ASN A 381 -7.98 -15.74 -22.63
C ASN A 381 -8.02 -16.18 -24.10
N MET A 382 -7.20 -15.53 -24.93
CA MET A 382 -7.15 -15.80 -26.37
C MET A 382 -6.61 -17.20 -26.68
N ASN A 383 -5.72 -17.74 -25.85
CA ASN A 383 -5.17 -19.09 -26.04
C ASN A 383 -6.29 -20.14 -25.92
N ILE A 384 -7.18 -19.99 -24.94
CA ILE A 384 -8.38 -20.83 -24.78
C ILE A 384 -9.31 -20.65 -25.97
N GLU A 385 -9.66 -19.41 -26.32
CA GLU A 385 -10.62 -19.14 -27.40
C GLU A 385 -10.14 -19.68 -28.76
N HIS A 386 -8.84 -19.60 -29.05
CA HIS A 386 -8.24 -20.11 -30.28
C HIS A 386 -7.84 -21.59 -30.23
N HIS A 387 -7.92 -22.23 -29.06
CA HIS A 387 -7.43 -23.60 -28.84
C HIS A 387 -5.96 -23.75 -29.24
N GLN A 388 -5.16 -22.72 -28.98
CA GLN A 388 -3.75 -22.64 -29.33
C GLN A 388 -2.92 -22.24 -28.11
N PRO A 389 -1.98 -23.07 -27.65
CA PRO A 389 -1.11 -22.70 -26.55
C PRO A 389 -0.13 -21.60 -26.97
N ASN A 390 0.31 -20.80 -26.01
CA ASN A 390 1.38 -19.85 -26.21
C ASN A 390 2.60 -20.58 -26.81
N PRO A 391 3.17 -20.13 -27.93
CA PRO A 391 4.23 -20.88 -28.63
C PRO A 391 5.55 -20.95 -27.86
N GLN A 392 5.82 -20.00 -26.94
CA GLN A 392 7.08 -19.90 -26.20
C GLN A 392 7.14 -20.86 -25.00
N TYR A 393 6.04 -20.95 -24.24
CA TYR A 393 5.97 -21.78 -23.04
C TYR A 393 5.09 -23.03 -23.21
N HIS A 394 4.48 -23.16 -24.40
CA HIS A 394 3.48 -24.16 -24.75
C HIS A 394 2.41 -24.23 -23.64
N SER A 395 1.75 -23.12 -23.35
CA SER A 395 0.87 -23.03 -22.18
C SER A 395 -0.43 -22.34 -22.56
N MET A 396 -1.57 -22.80 -22.04
CA MET A 396 -2.87 -22.17 -22.29
C MET A 396 -3.08 -20.92 -21.44
N GLN A 397 -2.19 -20.67 -20.46
CA GLN A 397 -2.19 -19.49 -19.62
C GLN A 397 -1.71 -18.26 -20.41
N LEU A 398 -2.26 -17.09 -20.07
CA LEU A 398 -1.63 -15.83 -20.46
C LEU A 398 -0.33 -15.63 -19.65
N GLU A 399 0.71 -15.10 -20.29
CA GLU A 399 2.04 -14.92 -19.69
C GLU A 399 2.00 -14.13 -18.36
N PRO A 400 1.29 -12.98 -18.25
CA PRO A 400 1.10 -12.28 -16.96
C PRO A 400 0.54 -13.18 -15.85
N HIS A 401 -0.49 -13.97 -16.17
CA HIS A 401 -1.16 -14.80 -15.17
C HIS A 401 -0.28 -15.98 -14.73
N TYR A 402 0.52 -16.51 -15.64
CA TYR A 402 1.47 -17.57 -15.33
C TYR A 402 2.57 -17.06 -14.38
N ILE A 403 3.15 -15.88 -14.68
CA ILE A 403 4.16 -15.24 -13.85
C ILE A 403 3.63 -14.98 -12.43
N GLN A 404 2.40 -14.48 -12.32
CA GLN A 404 1.77 -14.24 -11.02
C GLN A 404 1.80 -15.50 -10.14
N LEU A 405 1.43 -16.65 -10.72
CA LEU A 405 1.43 -17.93 -10.01
C LEU A 405 2.83 -18.47 -9.71
N LEU A 406 3.79 -18.30 -10.62
CA LEU A 406 5.19 -18.68 -10.39
C LEU A 406 5.80 -17.88 -9.23
N LEU A 407 5.45 -16.60 -9.11
CA LEU A 407 5.88 -15.78 -8.00
C LEU A 407 5.23 -16.21 -6.67
N TYR A 408 3.95 -16.61 -6.67
CA TYR A 408 3.32 -17.23 -5.49
C TYR A 408 3.96 -18.56 -5.10
N TYR A 409 4.32 -19.41 -6.06
CA TYR A 409 5.15 -20.60 -5.79
C TYR A 409 6.43 -20.21 -5.06
N GLY A 410 7.10 -19.15 -5.51
CA GLY A 410 8.29 -18.60 -4.87
C GLY A 410 8.04 -18.19 -3.41
N VAL A 411 6.95 -17.46 -3.14
CA VAL A 411 6.56 -17.07 -1.76
C VAL A 411 6.39 -18.30 -0.88
N LEU A 412 5.63 -19.30 -1.33
CA LEU A 412 5.38 -20.52 -0.57
C LEU A 412 6.67 -21.33 -0.32
N HIS A 413 7.55 -21.37 -1.31
CA HIS A 413 8.82 -22.07 -1.21
C HIS A 413 9.79 -21.40 -0.22
N TYR A 414 10.00 -20.09 -0.32
CA TYR A 414 11.02 -19.40 0.45
C TYR A 414 10.56 -18.99 1.86
N ASN A 415 9.29 -18.58 2.04
CA ASN A 415 8.77 -18.21 3.37
C ASN A 415 8.39 -19.45 4.20
N PHE A 416 7.73 -20.43 3.59
CA PHE A 416 7.13 -21.56 4.31
C PHE A 416 7.88 -22.88 4.09
N LYS A 417 8.99 -22.87 3.34
CA LYS A 417 9.86 -24.04 3.09
C LYS A 417 9.13 -25.22 2.44
N LEU A 418 8.01 -24.95 1.75
CA LEU A 418 7.22 -25.97 1.08
C LEU A 418 7.91 -26.42 -0.22
N ALA A 419 7.90 -27.73 -0.46
CA ALA A 419 8.40 -28.29 -1.71
C ALA A 419 7.35 -28.09 -2.83
N ASN A 420 7.80 -27.91 -4.07
CA ASN A 420 6.90 -27.66 -5.22
C ASN A 420 5.87 -28.78 -5.45
N ASN A 421 6.15 -30.00 -4.99
CA ASN A 421 5.23 -31.14 -5.09
C ASN A 421 4.23 -31.26 -3.93
N ALA A 422 4.34 -30.39 -2.92
CA ALA A 422 3.45 -30.34 -1.77
C ALA A 422 2.29 -29.35 -1.95
N ILE A 423 2.35 -28.52 -2.99
CA ILE A 423 1.39 -27.45 -3.27
C ILE A 423 0.69 -27.73 -4.59
N ASP A 424 -0.64 -27.72 -4.60
CA ASP A 424 -1.46 -27.68 -5.81
C ASP A 424 -1.83 -26.21 -6.12
N ILE A 425 -1.25 -25.66 -7.19
CA ILE A 425 -1.59 -24.31 -7.66
C ILE A 425 -2.44 -24.40 -8.92
N ARG A 426 -3.59 -23.73 -8.87
CA ARG A 426 -4.58 -23.65 -9.94
C ARG A 426 -4.74 -22.23 -10.44
N LEU A 427 -4.93 -22.08 -11.75
CA LEU A 427 -5.41 -20.86 -12.37
C LEU A 427 -6.86 -21.05 -12.81
N LEU A 428 -7.75 -20.17 -12.39
CA LEU A 428 -9.18 -20.24 -12.63
C LEU A 428 -9.63 -19.08 -13.52
N TYR A 429 -9.95 -19.37 -14.78
CA TYR A 429 -10.66 -18.43 -15.65
C TYR A 429 -12.18 -18.58 -15.51
N SER A 430 -12.81 -17.78 -14.65
CA SER A 430 -14.25 -17.90 -14.33
C SER A 430 -15.17 -17.73 -15.54
N LYS A 431 -14.70 -17.10 -16.62
CA LYS A 431 -15.43 -16.96 -17.88
C LYS A 431 -15.73 -18.31 -18.56
N TYR A 432 -14.85 -19.30 -18.42
CA TYR A 432 -14.94 -20.56 -19.17
C TYR A 432 -15.41 -21.70 -18.27
N PRO A 433 -16.06 -22.75 -18.82
CA PRO A 433 -16.43 -23.95 -18.07
C PRO A 433 -15.21 -24.59 -17.39
N PRO A 434 -15.38 -25.34 -16.28
CA PRO A 434 -14.26 -25.90 -15.52
C PRO A 434 -13.26 -26.72 -16.34
N ALA A 435 -13.74 -27.44 -17.37
CA ALA A 435 -12.91 -28.26 -18.26
C ALA A 435 -11.80 -27.46 -18.98
N ASP A 436 -12.09 -26.21 -19.31
CA ASP A 436 -11.13 -25.30 -19.96
C ASP A 436 -10.60 -24.23 -19.00
N GLY A 437 -11.40 -23.84 -18.01
CA GLY A 437 -11.17 -22.70 -17.14
C GLY A 437 -10.35 -23.00 -15.89
N LEU A 438 -10.37 -24.24 -15.36
CA LEU A 438 -9.62 -24.63 -14.16
C LEU A 438 -8.33 -25.36 -14.54
N MET A 439 -7.23 -24.62 -14.61
CA MET A 439 -5.95 -25.12 -15.10
C MET A 439 -4.99 -25.48 -13.96
N VAL A 440 -4.31 -26.62 -14.08
CA VAL A 440 -3.12 -26.93 -13.25
C VAL A 440 -1.93 -26.15 -13.78
N VAL A 441 -1.14 -25.58 -12.87
CA VAL A 441 0.04 -24.80 -13.24
C VAL A 441 1.30 -25.51 -12.75
N ALA A 442 2.12 -25.95 -13.71
CA ALA A 442 3.44 -26.49 -13.42
C ALA A 442 4.43 -25.36 -13.12
N PHE A 443 5.41 -25.62 -12.26
CA PHE A 443 6.47 -24.63 -12.00
C PHE A 443 7.46 -24.58 -13.16
N TYR A 444 7.62 -23.42 -13.79
CA TYR A 444 8.57 -23.19 -14.88
C TYR A 444 9.71 -22.27 -14.43
N GLN A 445 10.85 -22.88 -14.15
CA GLN A 445 11.99 -22.25 -13.48
C GLN A 445 12.60 -21.08 -14.26
N GLU A 446 12.62 -21.17 -15.60
CA GLU A 446 13.21 -20.13 -16.45
C GLU A 446 12.38 -18.84 -16.39
N LEU A 447 11.06 -18.92 -16.61
CA LEU A 447 10.18 -17.76 -16.53
C LEU A 447 10.12 -17.18 -15.10
N PHE A 448 10.21 -18.03 -14.08
CA PHE A 448 10.34 -17.56 -12.69
C PHE A 448 11.63 -16.75 -12.48
N ARG A 449 12.77 -17.22 -12.99
CA ARG A 449 14.05 -16.48 -12.96
C ARG A 449 13.97 -15.18 -13.76
N GLU A 450 13.32 -15.20 -14.91
CA GLU A 450 13.10 -14.02 -15.74
C GLU A 450 12.25 -12.96 -15.01
N ALA A 451 11.17 -13.37 -14.34
CA ALA A 451 10.34 -12.49 -13.53
C ALA A 451 11.13 -11.83 -12.38
N LEU A 452 12.01 -12.58 -11.70
CA LEU A 452 12.86 -12.04 -10.64
C LEU A 452 13.98 -11.13 -11.18
N LYS A 453 14.55 -11.46 -12.33
CA LYS A 453 15.50 -10.59 -13.06
C LYS A 453 14.82 -9.28 -13.43
N TYR A 454 13.60 -9.32 -13.98
CA TYR A 454 12.80 -8.14 -14.25
C TYR A 454 12.54 -7.32 -12.97
N ARG A 455 12.17 -7.98 -11.87
CA ARG A 455 11.97 -7.31 -10.56
C ARG A 455 13.23 -6.58 -10.10
N ASN A 456 14.41 -7.17 -10.23
CA ASN A 456 15.68 -6.51 -9.91
C ASN A 456 15.93 -5.28 -10.79
N GLN A 457 15.71 -5.40 -12.10
CA GLN A 457 15.85 -4.29 -13.04
C GLN A 457 14.84 -3.17 -12.76
N LEU A 458 13.61 -3.52 -12.38
CA LEU A 458 12.57 -2.57 -11.99
C LEU A 458 12.98 -1.78 -10.76
N VAL A 459 13.37 -2.45 -9.67
CA VAL A 459 13.78 -1.78 -8.43
C VAL A 459 15.00 -0.89 -8.67
N SER A 460 16.00 -1.39 -9.39
CA SER A 460 17.17 -0.60 -9.79
C SER A 460 16.77 0.63 -10.61
N SER A 461 15.86 0.49 -11.58
CA SER A 461 15.36 1.62 -12.38
C SER A 461 14.64 2.65 -11.53
N LEU A 462 13.76 2.23 -10.60
CA LEU A 462 13.04 3.14 -9.71
C LEU A 462 14.00 3.93 -8.80
N MET A 463 14.98 3.24 -8.20
CA MET A 463 15.99 3.87 -7.36
C MET A 463 16.88 4.83 -8.16
N ALA A 464 17.30 4.42 -9.36
CA ALA A 464 18.09 5.28 -10.25
C ALA A 464 17.29 6.52 -10.67
N ILE A 465 16.01 6.38 -11.02
CA ILE A 465 15.14 7.52 -11.34
C ILE A 465 14.97 8.46 -10.13
N GLY A 466 14.73 7.91 -8.95
CA GLY A 466 14.60 8.70 -7.72
C GLY A 466 15.88 9.48 -7.43
N ARG A 467 17.05 8.85 -7.56
CA ARG A 467 18.34 9.48 -7.24
C ARG A 467 18.83 10.44 -8.30
N GLU A 468 18.71 10.06 -9.57
CA GLU A 468 19.34 10.78 -10.69
C GLU A 468 18.41 11.77 -11.38
N GLY A 469 17.12 11.74 -11.04
CA GLY A 469 16.07 12.58 -11.59
C GLY A 469 15.32 11.93 -12.75
N PHE A 470 13.99 12.13 -12.76
CA PHE A 470 13.09 11.62 -13.79
C PHE A 470 13.37 12.16 -15.19
N GLU A 471 13.99 13.35 -15.29
CA GLU A 471 14.28 13.99 -16.58
C GLU A 471 15.12 13.12 -17.52
N LYS A 472 16.10 12.39 -16.99
CA LYS A 472 16.99 11.53 -17.79
C LYS A 472 16.23 10.40 -18.49
N TYR A 473 15.07 10.01 -17.95
CA TYR A 473 14.30 8.86 -18.37
C TYR A 473 13.10 9.23 -19.24
N ILE A 474 12.68 10.49 -19.27
CA ILE A 474 11.47 10.92 -20.00
C ILE A 474 11.52 10.53 -21.49
N ASN A 475 12.71 10.62 -22.10
CA ASN A 475 12.92 10.30 -23.51
C ASN A 475 12.84 8.79 -23.83
N LEU A 476 12.87 7.93 -22.79
CA LEU A 476 12.75 6.48 -22.91
C LEU A 476 11.29 6.00 -22.94
N PHE A 477 10.34 6.85 -22.54
CA PHE A 477 8.91 6.54 -22.60
C PHE A 477 8.40 6.67 -24.04
N LYS A 478 8.79 5.74 -24.92
CA LYS A 478 8.36 5.69 -26.33
C LYS A 478 7.80 4.31 -26.66
N PRO A 479 6.70 4.20 -27.42
CA PRO A 479 6.17 2.90 -27.84
C PRO A 479 7.22 1.99 -28.49
N GLU A 480 8.15 2.56 -29.25
CA GLU A 480 9.23 1.82 -29.92
C GLU A 480 10.25 1.21 -28.95
N ILE A 481 10.48 1.84 -27.80
CA ILE A 481 11.39 1.34 -26.75
C ILE A 481 10.66 0.31 -25.87
N LEU A 482 9.39 0.59 -25.56
CA LEU A 482 8.57 -0.27 -24.70
C LEU A 482 8.11 -1.56 -25.38
N ASN A 483 8.02 -1.55 -26.72
CA ASN A 483 7.77 -2.72 -27.56
C ASN A 483 9.06 -3.52 -27.77
N THR A 484 9.50 -4.23 -26.73
CA THR A 484 10.76 -4.97 -26.75
C THR A 484 10.70 -6.19 -27.68
N LYS A 485 9.52 -6.66 -28.06
CA LYS A 485 9.32 -7.72 -29.08
C LYS A 485 9.26 -7.19 -30.52
N GLY A 486 9.29 -5.87 -30.73
CA GLY A 486 9.27 -5.27 -32.07
C GLY A 486 8.01 -5.56 -32.87
N LEU A 487 6.87 -5.78 -32.21
CA LEU A 487 5.60 -6.10 -32.88
C LEU A 487 5.11 -4.96 -33.77
N GLN A 488 4.61 -5.30 -34.96
CA GLN A 488 4.02 -4.36 -35.92
C GLN A 488 2.71 -4.89 -36.51
N ASP A 489 2.15 -5.95 -35.95
CA ASP A 489 0.91 -6.53 -36.46
C ASP A 489 -0.30 -5.60 -36.27
N TYR A 490 -1.43 -6.03 -36.85
CA TYR A 490 -2.69 -5.28 -36.79
C TYR A 490 -3.16 -5.03 -35.36
N PHE A 491 -3.04 -6.02 -34.47
CA PHE A 491 -3.52 -5.91 -33.10
C PHE A 491 -2.70 -4.89 -32.32
N TYR A 492 -1.37 -4.96 -32.43
CA TYR A 492 -0.47 -3.99 -31.83
C TYR A 492 -0.73 -2.59 -32.38
N THR A 493 -0.73 -2.41 -33.70
CA THR A 493 -0.84 -1.10 -34.33
C THR A 493 -2.19 -0.43 -34.08
N LYS A 494 -3.28 -1.20 -34.06
CA LYS A 494 -4.63 -0.66 -33.91
C LYS A 494 -5.08 -0.48 -32.45
N TYR A 495 -4.63 -1.33 -31.53
CA TYR A 495 -5.17 -1.36 -30.16
C TYR A 495 -4.14 -1.08 -29.07
N LEU A 496 -2.92 -1.63 -29.16
CA LEU A 496 -1.92 -1.51 -28.09
C LEU A 496 -1.09 -0.23 -28.21
N ARG A 497 -0.62 0.09 -29.43
CA ARG A 497 0.17 1.29 -29.71
C ARG A 497 -0.57 2.58 -29.34
N PRO A 498 -1.86 2.79 -29.71
CA PRO A 498 -2.57 4.00 -29.31
C PRO A 498 -2.67 4.18 -27.79
N GLN A 499 -2.82 3.09 -27.02
CA GLN A 499 -2.85 3.15 -25.55
C GLN A 499 -1.48 3.51 -24.96
N LEU A 500 -0.39 3.10 -25.60
CA LEU A 500 0.97 3.55 -25.22
C LEU A 500 1.11 5.04 -25.52
N GLU A 501 0.76 5.46 -26.73
CA GLU A 501 0.85 6.84 -27.20
C GLU A 501 0.01 7.81 -26.37
N GLU A 502 -1.18 7.43 -25.93
CA GLU A 502 -2.02 8.25 -25.04
C GLU A 502 -1.29 8.61 -23.73
N ALA A 503 -0.52 7.66 -23.18
CA ALA A 503 0.23 7.88 -21.95
C ALA A 503 1.60 8.53 -22.18
N THR A 504 2.27 8.24 -23.30
CA THR A 504 3.64 8.72 -23.56
C THR A 504 3.69 10.06 -24.27
N THR A 505 2.75 10.37 -25.16
CA THR A 505 2.79 11.61 -25.97
C THR A 505 2.81 12.88 -25.13
N PRO A 506 2.01 13.01 -24.05
CA PRO A 506 2.04 14.21 -23.20
C PRO A 506 3.45 14.54 -22.67
N LEU A 507 4.24 13.51 -22.33
CA LEU A 507 5.60 13.65 -21.79
C LEU A 507 6.58 14.29 -22.78
N HIS A 508 6.37 14.12 -24.08
CA HIS A 508 7.23 14.66 -25.14
C HIS A 508 6.76 16.01 -25.65
N SER A 509 5.55 16.43 -25.31
CA SER A 509 4.96 17.72 -25.70
C SER A 509 5.10 18.83 -24.66
N LEU A 510 5.80 18.57 -23.55
CA LEU A 510 5.97 19.53 -22.47
C LEU A 510 6.87 20.70 -22.90
N SER A 511 6.43 21.92 -22.58
CA SER A 511 7.31 23.10 -22.57
C SER A 511 8.40 22.97 -21.51
N THR A 512 9.42 23.84 -21.55
CA THR A 512 10.55 23.81 -20.60
C THR A 512 10.09 23.81 -19.14
N ILE A 513 9.20 24.74 -18.77
CA ILE A 513 8.67 24.85 -17.40
C ILE A 513 7.84 23.64 -16.99
N GLU A 514 6.97 23.15 -17.89
CA GLU A 514 6.15 21.96 -17.62
C GLU A 514 7.02 20.72 -17.43
N ARG A 515 8.10 20.60 -18.24
CA ARG A 515 9.10 19.53 -18.13
C ARG A 515 9.83 19.61 -16.79
N SER A 516 10.44 20.75 -16.44
CA SER A 516 11.13 20.93 -15.16
C SER A 516 10.22 20.61 -13.97
N TYR A 517 8.97 21.09 -14.01
CA TYR A 517 8.02 20.86 -12.92
C TYR A 517 7.67 19.37 -12.79
N TYR A 518 7.27 18.75 -13.90
CA TYR A 518 6.85 17.36 -13.90
C TYR A 518 7.99 16.43 -13.49
N THR A 519 9.20 16.65 -14.00
CA THR A 519 10.37 15.82 -13.67
C THR A 519 10.76 15.98 -12.20
N ARG A 520 10.77 17.20 -11.66
CA ARG A 520 11.09 17.44 -10.24
C ARG A 520 10.06 16.80 -9.31
N MET A 521 8.77 17.00 -9.58
CA MET A 521 7.69 16.42 -8.77
C MET A 521 7.64 14.89 -8.88
N MET A 522 7.81 14.32 -10.07
CA MET A 522 7.92 12.86 -10.23
C MET A 522 9.11 12.29 -9.46
N THR A 523 10.26 12.97 -9.48
CA THR A 523 11.45 12.57 -8.71
C THR A 523 11.16 12.59 -7.21
N PHE A 524 10.53 13.67 -6.72
CA PHE A 524 10.12 13.80 -5.32
C PHE A 524 9.15 12.68 -4.89
N VAL A 525 8.12 12.37 -5.69
CA VAL A 525 7.15 11.32 -5.40
C VAL A 525 7.82 9.93 -5.36
N LEU A 526 8.75 9.66 -6.27
CA LEU A 526 9.47 8.38 -6.31
C LEU A 526 10.47 8.25 -5.16
N GLN A 527 11.13 9.33 -4.76
CA GLN A 527 11.97 9.34 -3.57
C GLN A 527 11.16 9.12 -2.29
N GLU A 528 9.96 9.71 -2.20
CA GLU A 528 9.07 9.46 -1.07
C GLU A 528 8.70 7.98 -0.97
N GLN A 529 8.46 7.32 -2.12
CA GLN A 529 8.21 5.88 -2.14
C GLN A 529 9.42 5.07 -1.67
N ILE A 530 10.63 5.43 -2.11
CA ILE A 530 11.87 4.75 -1.72
C ILE A 530 12.07 4.85 -0.20
N VAL A 531 11.97 6.05 0.35
CA VAL A 531 12.09 6.30 1.79
C VAL A 531 11.01 5.55 2.57
N ALA A 532 9.76 5.59 2.12
CA ALA A 532 8.67 4.89 2.80
C ALA A 532 8.85 3.37 2.83
N LYS A 533 9.56 2.79 1.84
CA LYS A 533 9.83 1.35 1.78
C LYS A 533 11.08 0.97 2.57
N LEU A 534 12.18 1.71 2.43
CA LEU A 534 13.51 1.33 2.93
C LEU A 534 13.94 2.06 4.21
N GLY A 535 13.33 3.20 4.52
CA GLY A 535 13.78 4.11 5.57
C GLY A 535 14.97 4.96 5.15
N TYR A 536 15.30 5.97 5.96
CA TYR A 536 16.52 6.78 5.81
C TYR A 536 17.69 6.20 6.62
N GLN A 537 17.39 5.67 7.80
CA GLN A 537 18.30 4.96 8.70
C GLN A 537 17.51 3.81 9.34
N GLU A 538 18.15 2.65 9.49
CA GLU A 538 17.55 1.48 10.13
C GLU A 538 17.08 1.82 11.57
N GLY A 539 15.84 1.47 11.92
CA GLY A 539 15.25 1.75 13.24
C GLY A 539 14.72 3.19 13.42
N GLN A 540 15.02 4.11 12.50
CA GLN A 540 14.49 5.49 12.53
C GLN A 540 13.43 5.72 11.45
N GLY A 541 12.18 5.43 11.77
CA GLY A 541 11.04 5.68 10.88
C GLY A 541 9.92 4.66 11.05
N ASN A 542 8.94 4.72 10.15
CA ASN A 542 7.93 3.67 9.97
C ASN A 542 8.06 3.14 8.53
N ALA A 543 9.25 2.62 8.20
CA ALA A 543 9.51 2.05 6.88
C ALA A 543 8.93 0.63 6.79
N ILE A 544 8.62 0.18 5.57
CA ILE A 544 8.16 -1.21 5.37
C ILE A 544 9.23 -2.22 5.79
N ALA A 545 10.50 -1.92 5.51
CA ALA A 545 11.61 -2.79 5.86
C ALA A 545 11.75 -3.04 7.38
N ASP A 546 11.25 -2.12 8.21
CA ASP A 546 11.26 -2.25 9.67
C ASP A 546 10.47 -3.48 10.14
N PHE A 547 9.58 -4.04 9.32
CA PHE A 547 8.91 -5.31 9.66
C PHE A 547 9.87 -6.47 9.90
N TRP A 548 11.08 -6.48 9.33
CA TRP A 548 12.08 -7.52 9.57
C TRP A 548 13.46 -7.00 9.93
N ASN A 549 13.75 -5.72 9.68
CA ASN A 549 14.99 -5.08 10.09
C ASN A 549 14.95 -4.59 11.56
N MET A 550 13.77 -4.18 12.06
CA MET A 550 13.64 -3.69 13.45
C MET A 550 13.46 -4.87 14.43
N PRO A 551 14.33 -5.00 15.46
CA PRO A 551 14.16 -6.00 16.51
C PRO A 551 12.81 -5.89 17.23
N LEU A 552 12.26 -7.01 17.69
CA LEU A 552 10.96 -7.04 18.37
C LEU A 552 10.89 -6.14 19.62
N SER A 553 11.98 -6.05 20.39
CA SER A 553 12.07 -5.16 21.54
C SER A 553 11.86 -3.71 21.12
N GLU A 554 12.55 -3.27 20.08
CA GLU A 554 12.44 -1.91 19.56
C GLU A 554 11.06 -1.63 18.96
N LYS A 555 10.46 -2.61 18.26
CA LYS A 555 9.06 -2.49 17.79
C LYS A 555 8.08 -2.30 18.94
N LYS A 556 8.27 -3.01 20.07
CA LYS A 556 7.44 -2.86 21.27
C LYS A 556 7.65 -1.49 21.91
N ASP A 557 8.90 -1.05 22.04
CA ASP A 557 9.25 0.26 22.62
C ASP A 557 8.74 1.44 21.78
N ALA A 558 8.74 1.28 20.44
CA ALA A 558 8.15 2.22 19.49
C ALA A 558 6.61 2.11 19.40
N GLY A 559 6.03 1.05 19.98
CA GLY A 559 4.62 0.74 19.90
C GLY A 559 4.14 0.22 18.53
N ASN A 560 5.02 -0.12 17.61
CA ASN A 560 4.63 -0.48 16.24
C ASN A 560 4.01 -1.88 16.11
N ILE A 561 3.88 -2.63 17.20
CA ILE A 561 3.29 -3.97 17.24
C ILE A 561 2.48 -4.22 18.51
N TYR A 562 1.33 -4.86 18.38
CA TYR A 562 0.71 -5.61 19.47
C TYR A 562 1.15 -7.07 19.41
N THR A 563 1.53 -7.64 20.55
CA THR A 563 1.83 -9.07 20.68
C THR A 563 0.97 -9.70 21.75
N ASP A 564 0.99 -11.03 21.79
CA ASP A 564 0.42 -11.84 22.84
C ASP A 564 -1.11 -11.74 22.93
N LEU A 565 -1.73 -11.34 21.81
CA LEU A 565 -3.18 -11.16 21.71
C LEU A 565 -3.88 -12.51 21.60
N ARG A 566 -5.09 -12.59 22.19
CA ARG A 566 -5.96 -13.77 22.06
C ARG A 566 -7.32 -13.39 21.53
N ILE A 567 -7.84 -14.13 20.57
CA ILE A 567 -9.18 -13.88 20.05
C ILE A 567 -10.19 -14.36 21.09
N ILE A 568 -11.02 -13.43 21.59
CA ILE A 568 -12.06 -13.72 22.59
C ILE A 568 -13.46 -13.79 21.97
N ASP A 569 -13.67 -13.14 20.82
CA ASP A 569 -14.96 -13.17 20.12
C ASP A 569 -14.76 -12.90 18.61
N LYS A 570 -15.69 -13.42 17.80
CA LYS A 570 -15.68 -13.33 16.34
C LYS A 570 -17.11 -13.07 15.88
N LYS A 571 -17.34 -11.96 15.18
CA LYS A 571 -18.66 -11.52 14.71
C LYS A 571 -18.67 -11.33 13.21
N LYS A 572 -19.89 -11.35 12.65
CA LYS A 572 -20.18 -10.97 11.27
C LYS A 572 -20.82 -9.59 11.29
N SER A 573 -20.29 -8.64 10.53
CA SER A 573 -20.87 -7.30 10.42
C SER A 573 -22.22 -7.29 9.69
N SER A 574 -22.45 -8.27 8.81
CA SER A 574 -23.70 -8.48 8.08
C SER A 574 -24.07 -9.97 8.00
N PRO A 575 -25.35 -10.32 7.78
CA PRO A 575 -25.77 -11.73 7.61
C PRO A 575 -25.10 -12.46 6.44
N TYR A 576 -24.58 -11.72 5.46
CA TYR A 576 -23.99 -12.26 4.24
C TYR A 576 -22.46 -12.34 4.32
N ASN A 577 -21.83 -11.60 5.23
CA ASN A 577 -20.38 -11.58 5.37
C ASN A 577 -19.84 -12.84 6.10
N GLY A 578 -18.55 -13.08 5.92
CA GLY A 578 -17.77 -13.94 6.81
C GLY A 578 -17.61 -13.32 8.21
N TYR A 579 -16.90 -14.02 9.09
CA TYR A 579 -16.37 -13.45 10.32
C TYR A 579 -15.32 -12.40 9.95
N ASP A 580 -15.77 -11.16 9.91
CA ASP A 580 -15.01 -9.98 9.52
C ASP A 580 -14.75 -9.06 10.71
N THR A 581 -15.30 -9.34 11.89
CA THR A 581 -15.11 -8.53 13.09
C THR A 581 -14.48 -9.40 14.18
N ILE A 582 -13.21 -9.18 14.46
CA ILE A 582 -12.40 -9.98 15.38
C ILE A 582 -12.11 -9.17 16.65
N ILE A 583 -12.51 -9.68 17.80
CA ILE A 583 -12.27 -9.04 19.10
C ILE A 583 -11.14 -9.79 19.79
N LEU A 584 -10.07 -9.08 20.12
CA LEU A 584 -8.88 -9.63 20.74
C LEU A 584 -8.68 -9.05 22.14
N GLU A 585 -8.32 -9.90 23.09
CA GLU A 585 -7.86 -9.53 24.42
C GLU A 585 -6.41 -9.05 24.36
N ILE A 586 -6.16 -7.91 25.00
CA ILE A 586 -4.84 -7.38 25.26
C ILE A 586 -4.41 -7.96 26.62
N PRO A 587 -3.32 -8.75 26.69
CA PRO A 587 -2.85 -9.30 27.96
C PRO A 587 -2.51 -8.16 28.93
N LYS A 588 -2.52 -8.43 30.24
CA LYS A 588 -2.04 -7.47 31.25
C LYS A 588 -0.55 -7.20 31.03
N GLN A 589 -0.27 -6.26 30.14
CA GLN A 589 1.08 -5.85 29.81
C GLN A 589 1.70 -5.13 31.01
N GLY A 590 3.01 -5.26 31.18
CA GLY A 590 3.77 -4.44 32.12
C GLY A 590 3.63 -2.95 31.79
N GLN A 591 4.21 -2.08 32.61
CA GLN A 591 4.08 -0.62 32.52
C GLN A 591 4.54 -0.01 31.17
N ASP A 592 5.08 -0.81 30.24
CA ASP A 592 6.00 -0.38 29.17
C ASP A 592 5.46 -0.40 27.74
N ILE A 593 4.22 -0.85 27.46
CA ILE A 593 3.75 -0.99 26.07
C ILE A 593 2.54 -0.10 25.79
N LEU A 594 2.77 1.00 25.07
CA LEU A 594 1.72 1.68 24.32
C LEU A 594 1.91 1.53 22.82
N PRO A 595 1.04 0.77 22.18
CA PRO A 595 1.14 0.56 20.76
C PRO A 595 0.60 1.77 19.98
N ASN A 596 1.38 2.19 18.98
CA ASN A 596 1.32 3.35 18.09
C ASN A 596 0.15 3.28 17.08
N PHE A 597 -1.02 2.77 17.47
CA PHE A 597 -2.17 2.53 16.58
C PHE A 597 -3.35 3.51 16.83
N ARG A 598 -4.28 3.55 15.88
CA ARG A 598 -5.50 4.37 15.86
C ARG A 598 -6.70 3.57 15.40
N ILE A 599 -7.88 4.01 15.80
CA ILE A 599 -9.11 3.67 15.09
C ILE A 599 -8.99 4.19 13.65
N GLY A 600 -9.26 3.34 12.68
CA GLY A 600 -9.11 3.62 11.26
C GLY A 600 -7.75 3.23 10.66
N ASP A 601 -6.74 2.88 11.48
CA ASP A 601 -5.45 2.44 10.95
C ASP A 601 -5.61 1.10 10.23
N MET A 602 -4.99 0.99 9.05
CA MET A 602 -4.87 -0.26 8.33
C MET A 602 -3.85 -1.14 9.04
N ILE A 603 -4.18 -2.41 9.23
CA ILE A 603 -3.34 -3.35 9.97
C ILE A 603 -3.21 -4.69 9.27
N TYR A 604 -2.15 -5.41 9.62
CA TYR A 604 -2.00 -6.84 9.43
C TYR A 604 -2.31 -7.55 10.74
N LEU A 605 -3.30 -8.46 10.73
CA LEU A 605 -3.54 -9.42 11.79
C LEU A 605 -2.96 -10.77 11.37
N TYR A 606 -2.16 -11.39 12.22
CA TYR A 606 -1.57 -12.70 11.91
C TYR A 606 -1.27 -13.52 13.17
N ALA A 607 -1.30 -14.84 13.02
CA ALA A 607 -1.04 -15.80 14.09
C ALA A 607 0.45 -16.18 14.19
N TYR A 608 0.93 -16.36 15.42
CA TYR A 608 2.25 -16.93 15.73
C TYR A 608 2.18 -17.87 16.96
N GLY A 609 3.25 -18.60 17.29
CA GLY A 609 3.27 -19.56 18.41
C GLY A 609 2.90 -21.01 18.03
N HIS A 610 2.78 -21.88 19.05
CA HIS A 610 2.59 -23.33 18.86
C HIS A 610 1.28 -23.68 18.16
N LYS A 611 1.40 -24.38 17.01
CA LYS A 611 0.37 -24.74 16.02
C LYS A 611 -0.06 -23.59 15.10
N GLN A 612 0.86 -23.15 14.23
CA GLN A 612 0.45 -22.50 13.00
C GLN A 612 -0.18 -23.56 12.07
N ASN A 613 -1.51 -23.53 11.95
CA ASN A 613 -2.33 -24.19 10.93
C ASN A 613 -1.71 -25.42 10.23
N ASP A 614 -1.70 -26.62 10.81
CA ASP A 614 -1.31 -27.88 10.11
C ASP A 614 0.00 -27.85 9.27
N ILE A 615 0.87 -26.86 9.44
CA ILE A 615 2.11 -26.69 8.68
C ILE A 615 3.19 -27.44 9.47
N GLU A 616 3.83 -28.43 8.83
CA GLU A 616 5.01 -29.08 9.38
C GLU A 616 6.16 -28.06 9.47
N GLY A 617 6.39 -27.50 10.66
CA GLY A 617 7.44 -26.53 10.91
C GLY A 617 7.65 -26.30 12.41
N GLU A 618 8.84 -25.83 12.79
CA GLU A 618 9.10 -25.47 14.18
C GLU A 618 8.25 -24.25 14.58
N PRO A 619 7.46 -24.35 15.67
CA PRO A 619 6.67 -23.24 16.15
C PRO A 619 7.56 -22.10 16.60
N PHE A 620 7.34 -20.90 16.05
CA PHE A 620 8.12 -19.71 16.40
C PHE A 620 7.48 -19.00 17.60
N SER A 621 8.28 -18.77 18.64
CA SER A 621 7.85 -18.05 19.85
C SER A 621 7.71 -16.54 19.66
N THR A 622 8.23 -15.99 18.54
CA THR A 622 8.21 -14.56 18.24
C THR A 622 7.41 -14.27 16.97
N PRO A 623 6.65 -13.16 16.93
CA PRO A 623 5.93 -12.73 15.73
C PRO A 623 6.90 -12.38 14.59
N ASP A 624 6.60 -12.87 13.38
CA ASP A 624 7.34 -12.55 12.15
C ASP A 624 6.37 -12.59 10.97
N ILE A 625 6.11 -11.42 10.37
CA ILE A 625 5.16 -11.24 9.27
C ILE A 625 5.51 -12.11 8.05
N ARG A 626 6.80 -12.42 7.83
CA ARG A 626 7.26 -13.19 6.66
C ARG A 626 6.86 -14.66 6.76
N LYS A 627 6.52 -15.14 7.97
CA LYS A 627 6.23 -16.54 8.27
C LYS A 627 4.76 -16.77 8.56
N ALA A 628 3.88 -15.83 8.20
CA ALA A 628 2.47 -15.94 8.52
C ALA A 628 1.56 -15.62 7.33
N ILE A 629 0.34 -16.15 7.39
CA ILE A 629 -0.77 -15.71 6.54
C ILE A 629 -1.28 -14.40 7.14
N LEU A 630 -1.34 -13.36 6.31
CA LEU A 630 -1.68 -12.02 6.76
C LEU A 630 -3.13 -11.68 6.40
N TYR A 631 -3.90 -11.26 7.39
CA TYR A 631 -5.24 -10.72 7.19
C TYR A 631 -5.18 -9.19 7.26
N LYS A 632 -5.55 -8.52 6.18
CA LYS A 632 -5.65 -7.06 6.14
C LYS A 632 -6.97 -6.62 6.75
N GLY A 633 -6.92 -5.58 7.56
CA GLY A 633 -8.11 -4.99 8.16
C GLY A 633 -7.89 -3.57 8.63
N ILE A 634 -8.87 -3.06 9.35
CA ILE A 634 -8.91 -1.73 9.95
C ILE A 634 -9.18 -1.90 11.44
N LEU A 635 -8.46 -1.17 12.28
CA LEU A 635 -8.79 -1.10 13.71
C LEU A 635 -10.08 -0.30 13.93
N GLN A 636 -11.06 -0.91 14.58
CA GLN A 636 -12.39 -0.33 14.80
C GLN A 636 -12.53 0.25 16.21
N GLU A 637 -12.03 -0.45 17.24
CA GLU A 637 -12.03 0.01 18.64
C GLU A 637 -10.72 -0.40 19.33
N ILE A 638 -10.26 0.46 20.23
CA ILE A 638 -9.07 0.23 21.06
C ILE A 638 -9.43 0.61 22.50
N THR A 639 -9.24 -0.31 23.43
CA THR A 639 -9.39 -0.11 24.87
C THR A 639 -8.14 -0.61 25.59
N THR A 640 -8.05 -0.46 26.91
CA THR A 640 -6.92 -0.97 27.71
C THR A 640 -6.89 -2.50 27.83
N GLN A 641 -8.00 -3.19 27.55
CA GLN A 641 -8.13 -4.64 27.73
C GLN A 641 -8.45 -5.38 26.44
N GLN A 642 -8.98 -4.68 25.43
CA GLN A 642 -9.49 -5.29 24.21
C GLN A 642 -9.27 -4.39 22.99
N LEU A 643 -9.15 -5.01 21.83
CA LEU A 643 -9.14 -4.35 20.53
C LEU A 643 -10.10 -5.06 19.57
N THR A 644 -10.75 -4.29 18.70
CA THR A 644 -11.66 -4.79 17.68
C THR A 644 -11.07 -4.49 16.31
N VAL A 645 -10.89 -5.53 15.51
CA VAL A 645 -10.40 -5.45 14.12
C VAL A 645 -11.54 -5.77 13.17
N HIS A 646 -11.75 -4.93 12.16
CA HIS A 646 -12.59 -5.24 11.02
C HIS A 646 -11.72 -5.68 9.83
N LEU A 647 -11.83 -6.92 9.40
CA LEU A 647 -11.10 -7.45 8.25
C LEU A 647 -11.72 -6.92 6.95
N ASN A 648 -10.87 -6.63 5.96
CA ASN A 648 -11.34 -6.26 4.63
C ASN A 648 -12.14 -7.41 4.00
N ASP A 649 -11.67 -8.64 4.24
CA ASP A 649 -12.18 -9.87 3.64
C ASP A 649 -12.55 -10.85 4.76
N GLY A 650 -13.86 -10.91 5.06
CA GLY A 650 -14.39 -11.73 6.15
C GLY A 650 -14.18 -13.22 5.90
N GLN A 651 -13.62 -13.92 6.89
CA GLN A 651 -13.32 -15.35 6.76
C GLN A 651 -14.47 -16.20 7.24
N GLN A 652 -14.75 -17.29 6.56
CA GLN A 652 -16.03 -17.94 6.75
C GLN A 652 -16.09 -19.07 7.74
N ASN A 653 -15.00 -19.82 7.80
CA ASN A 653 -14.84 -20.74 8.87
C ASN A 653 -14.20 -20.02 10.06
N GLU A 654 -14.91 -19.96 11.18
CA GLU A 654 -14.37 -19.44 12.44
C GLU A 654 -13.11 -20.20 12.90
N LYS A 655 -12.94 -21.46 12.46
CA LYS A 655 -11.76 -22.28 12.77
C LYS A 655 -10.49 -21.83 12.04
N VAL A 656 -10.60 -20.98 11.01
CA VAL A 656 -9.43 -20.32 10.39
C VAL A 656 -8.66 -19.51 11.44
N PHE A 657 -9.40 -18.93 12.38
CA PHE A 657 -8.84 -18.27 13.54
C PHE A 657 -8.66 -19.28 14.67
N VAL A 658 -7.52 -19.96 14.68
CA VAL A 658 -7.18 -20.97 15.67
C VAL A 658 -6.97 -20.35 17.06
N ASP A 659 -7.16 -21.16 18.11
CA ASP A 659 -6.89 -20.74 19.48
C ASP A 659 -5.36 -20.70 19.71
N THR A 660 -4.75 -19.57 19.37
CA THR A 660 -3.31 -19.30 19.46
C THR A 660 -3.08 -17.81 19.74
N THR A 661 -1.81 -17.43 19.75
CA THR A 661 -1.35 -16.07 19.91
C THR A 661 -1.36 -15.29 18.59
N TYR A 662 -1.83 -14.05 18.65
CA TYR A 662 -1.91 -13.14 17.51
C TYR A 662 -1.04 -11.90 17.71
N ALA A 663 -0.57 -11.35 16.60
CA ALA A 663 0.08 -10.06 16.53
C ALA A 663 -0.66 -9.13 15.56
N ILE A 664 -0.51 -7.83 15.81
CA ILE A 664 -0.99 -6.77 14.93
C ILE A 664 0.16 -5.81 14.63
N GLU A 665 0.43 -5.56 13.35
CA GLU A 665 1.36 -4.54 12.86
C GLU A 665 0.63 -3.60 11.88
N HIS A 666 1.16 -2.40 11.66
CA HIS A 666 0.62 -1.47 10.64
C HIS A 666 0.68 -2.11 9.26
N ALA A 667 -0.37 -1.96 8.45
CA ALA A 667 -0.36 -2.38 7.05
C ALA A 667 -0.04 -1.20 6.14
N THR A 668 0.58 -1.49 5.00
CA THR A 668 1.01 -0.50 4.02
C THR A 668 0.28 -0.68 2.68
N SER A 669 0.25 0.40 1.89
CA SER A 669 -0.34 0.41 0.55
C SER A 669 0.38 1.39 -0.37
N ASP A 670 0.69 0.94 -1.60
CA ASP A 670 1.25 1.79 -2.64
C ASP A 670 0.19 2.72 -3.29
N SER A 671 -1.08 2.65 -2.87
CA SER A 671 -2.19 3.38 -3.51
C SER A 671 -2.03 4.91 -3.48
N SER A 672 -1.43 5.46 -2.42
CA SER A 672 -1.19 6.91 -2.29
C SER A 672 -0.21 7.41 -3.34
N ILE A 673 0.92 6.73 -3.51
CA ILE A 673 1.97 7.08 -4.49
C ILE A 673 1.43 6.95 -5.91
N SER A 674 0.74 5.85 -6.23
CA SER A 674 0.13 5.70 -7.54
C SER A 674 -0.91 6.79 -7.83
N SER A 675 -1.62 7.29 -6.82
CA SER A 675 -2.55 8.41 -7.01
C SER A 675 -1.83 9.73 -7.33
N GLN A 676 -0.67 9.97 -6.72
CA GLN A 676 0.13 11.17 -6.97
C GLN A 676 0.73 11.16 -8.38
N ILE A 677 1.28 10.02 -8.82
CA ILE A 677 1.79 9.86 -10.20
C ILE A 677 0.68 10.11 -11.23
N LYS A 678 -0.54 9.58 -10.98
CA LYS A 678 -1.71 9.83 -11.83
C LYS A 678 -2.11 11.29 -11.86
N ALA A 679 -2.13 11.95 -10.70
CA ALA A 679 -2.49 13.36 -10.61
C ALA A 679 -1.50 14.24 -11.38
N LEU A 680 -0.20 13.96 -11.30
CA LEU A 680 0.82 14.65 -12.10
C LEU A 680 0.64 14.41 -13.60
N HIS A 681 0.36 13.17 -14.02
CA HIS A 681 0.10 12.86 -15.43
C HIS A 681 -1.20 13.51 -15.95
N ALA A 682 -2.25 13.49 -15.15
CA ALA A 682 -3.51 14.18 -15.44
C ALA A 682 -3.31 15.70 -15.56
N PHE A 683 -2.43 16.29 -14.75
CA PHE A 683 -2.11 17.71 -14.82
C PHE A 683 -1.45 18.09 -16.15
N ILE A 684 -0.42 17.37 -16.59
CA ILE A 684 0.24 17.66 -17.88
C ILE A 684 -0.66 17.40 -19.08
N SER A 685 -1.69 16.57 -18.90
CA SER A 685 -2.71 16.28 -19.92
C SER A 685 -3.91 17.24 -19.89
N ALA A 686 -4.00 18.13 -18.89
CA ALA A 686 -5.08 19.10 -18.74
C ALA A 686 -4.95 20.26 -19.74
N ASP A 687 -6.00 21.09 -19.88
CA ASP A 687 -5.98 22.26 -20.76
C ASP A 687 -4.79 23.20 -20.47
N LYS A 688 -4.12 23.67 -21.53
CA LYS A 688 -2.95 24.56 -21.40
C LYS A 688 -3.21 25.77 -20.51
N SER A 689 -4.39 26.40 -20.59
CA SER A 689 -4.73 27.56 -19.75
C SER A 689 -4.78 27.23 -18.25
N LYS A 690 -5.14 25.99 -17.87
CA LYS A 690 -5.11 25.50 -16.50
C LYS A 690 -3.67 25.19 -16.06
N ARG A 691 -2.86 24.59 -16.92
CA ARG A 691 -1.44 24.34 -16.64
C ARG A 691 -0.67 25.65 -16.45
N ASP A 692 -0.86 26.60 -17.37
CA ASP A 692 -0.23 27.92 -17.29
C ASP A 692 -0.64 28.67 -16.01
N LEU A 693 -1.89 28.53 -15.54
CA LEU A 693 -2.34 29.11 -14.27
C LEU A 693 -1.57 28.54 -13.07
N TYR A 694 -1.55 27.22 -12.92
CA TYR A 694 -0.96 26.58 -11.73
C TYR A 694 0.57 26.51 -11.78
N LEU A 695 1.19 26.63 -12.96
CA LEU A 695 2.63 26.88 -13.12
C LEU A 695 2.99 28.37 -13.11
N SER A 696 2.08 29.23 -12.64
CA SER A 696 2.33 30.66 -12.47
C SER A 696 2.71 31.41 -13.77
N GLN A 697 2.46 30.82 -14.94
CA GLN A 697 2.68 31.41 -16.27
C GLN A 697 1.53 32.32 -16.70
N ARG A 698 0.40 32.26 -15.99
CA ARG A 698 -0.79 33.09 -16.20
C ARG A 698 -1.36 33.53 -14.86
N ALA A 699 -1.62 34.83 -14.72
CA ALA A 699 -2.31 35.36 -13.55
C ALA A 699 -3.77 34.86 -13.46
N PRO A 700 -4.31 34.65 -12.24
CA PRO A 700 -5.73 34.39 -12.03
C PRO A 700 -6.60 35.57 -12.51
N ARG A 701 -7.80 35.26 -12.99
CA ARG A 701 -8.77 36.25 -13.49
C ARG A 701 -9.81 36.62 -12.43
N LYS A 702 -10.26 37.87 -12.50
CA LYS A 702 -11.31 38.45 -11.65
C LYS A 702 -12.42 39.02 -12.53
N ASN A 703 -13.68 38.95 -12.07
CA ASN A 703 -14.80 39.66 -12.66
C ASN A 703 -15.48 40.56 -11.64
N GLU A 704 -15.21 41.86 -11.73
CA GLU A 704 -15.70 42.88 -10.79
C GLU A 704 -17.20 43.20 -10.95
N GLN A 705 -17.80 42.81 -12.07
CA GLN A 705 -19.24 42.98 -12.30
C GLN A 705 -20.07 42.02 -11.43
N VAL A 706 -19.46 40.98 -10.89
CA VAL A 706 -20.13 40.02 -10.01
C VAL A 706 -20.23 40.60 -8.60
N GLN A 707 -21.45 40.57 -8.05
CA GLN A 707 -21.78 40.99 -6.70
C GLN A 707 -22.35 39.82 -5.90
N LEU A 708 -22.29 39.89 -4.56
CA LEU A 708 -22.93 38.90 -3.69
C LEU A 708 -24.45 38.89 -3.90
N THR A 709 -25.08 37.72 -3.79
CA THR A 709 -26.54 37.61 -3.92
C THR A 709 -27.28 38.25 -2.74
N ARG A 710 -26.60 38.35 -1.59
CA ARG A 710 -27.06 38.99 -0.35
C ARG A 710 -25.86 39.25 0.57
N SER A 711 -26.07 40.07 1.59
CA SER A 711 -25.12 40.18 2.72
C SER A 711 -25.24 38.95 3.62
N TYR A 712 -24.10 38.40 4.05
CA TYR A 712 -24.02 37.26 4.98
C TYR A 712 -23.48 37.69 6.33
N ASP A 713 -22.41 38.48 6.30
CA ASP A 713 -21.74 39.03 7.48
C ASP A 713 -20.93 40.25 7.04
N THR A 714 -21.16 41.40 7.65
CA THR A 714 -20.54 42.67 7.22
C THR A 714 -19.01 42.66 7.24
N ILE A 715 -18.38 41.80 8.05
CA ILE A 715 -16.94 41.65 8.16
C ILE A 715 -16.42 40.69 7.08
N LEU A 716 -17.15 39.60 6.80
CA LEU A 716 -16.73 38.60 5.81
C LEU A 716 -17.17 38.92 4.38
N ASP A 717 -18.22 39.73 4.19
CA ASP A 717 -18.76 40.07 2.87
C ASP A 717 -17.70 40.59 1.89
N PRO A 718 -16.72 41.44 2.27
CA PRO A 718 -15.63 41.82 1.38
C PRO A 718 -14.79 40.63 0.89
N ILE A 719 -14.49 39.68 1.79
CA ILE A 719 -13.73 38.46 1.48
C ILE A 719 -14.59 37.53 0.60
N LEU A 720 -15.87 37.35 0.93
CA LEU A 720 -16.80 36.55 0.14
C LEU A 720 -16.98 37.14 -1.27
N LEU A 721 -16.99 38.46 -1.39
CA LEU A 721 -17.08 39.15 -2.68
C LEU A 721 -15.82 38.88 -3.51
N LYS A 722 -14.62 39.07 -2.96
CA LYS A 722 -13.36 38.71 -3.64
C LYS A 722 -13.38 37.25 -4.07
N ALA A 723 -13.73 36.35 -3.14
CA ALA A 723 -13.86 34.93 -3.40
C ALA A 723 -14.83 34.68 -4.55
N LYS A 724 -15.99 35.34 -4.62
CA LYS A 724 -16.97 35.19 -5.71
C LYS A 724 -16.46 35.75 -7.04
N GLN A 725 -15.81 36.91 -7.03
CA GLN A 725 -15.29 37.59 -8.21
C GLN A 725 -14.12 36.86 -8.86
N ALA A 726 -13.32 36.13 -8.08
CA ALA A 726 -12.28 35.26 -8.62
C ALA A 726 -12.88 34.20 -9.56
N GLN A 727 -12.29 34.01 -10.74
CA GLN A 727 -12.77 33.05 -11.75
C GLN A 727 -11.96 31.75 -11.75
N ASP A 728 -10.71 31.80 -11.30
CA ASP A 728 -9.75 30.71 -11.41
C ASP A 728 -9.49 30.04 -10.05
N TYR A 729 -8.80 30.72 -9.12
CA TYR A 729 -8.69 30.28 -7.74
C TYR A 729 -8.89 31.42 -6.73
N PHE A 730 -9.15 31.05 -5.48
CA PHE A 730 -9.11 31.96 -4.33
C PHE A 730 -8.44 31.26 -3.14
N LEU A 731 -7.63 31.99 -2.40
CA LEU A 731 -6.85 31.49 -1.27
C LEU A 731 -7.39 32.13 0.01
N LEU A 732 -7.95 31.32 0.91
CA LEU A 732 -8.45 31.80 2.20
C LEU A 732 -7.50 31.36 3.31
N VAL A 733 -6.75 32.33 3.86
CA VAL A 733 -5.96 32.14 5.07
C VAL A 733 -6.87 32.30 6.28
N GLY A 734 -6.98 31.25 7.08
CA GLY A 734 -7.81 31.27 8.28
C GLY A 734 -7.02 30.85 9.52
N PRO A 735 -6.47 31.82 10.26
CA PRO A 735 -5.82 31.59 11.53
C PRO A 735 -6.72 30.85 12.56
N PRO A 736 -6.15 30.33 13.66
CA PRO A 736 -6.86 29.51 14.63
C PRO A 736 -8.11 30.19 15.19
N GLY A 737 -9.25 29.48 15.16
CA GLY A 737 -10.49 29.97 15.75
C GLY A 737 -11.19 31.09 14.99
N THR A 738 -10.80 31.37 13.74
CA THR A 738 -11.39 32.45 12.92
C THR A 738 -12.67 32.08 12.16
N GLY A 739 -13.16 30.84 12.34
CA GLY A 739 -14.39 30.38 11.70
C GLY A 739 -14.23 30.01 10.22
N LYS A 740 -13.08 29.44 9.83
CA LYS A 740 -12.83 28.89 8.49
C LYS A 740 -14.02 28.08 7.96
N THR A 741 -14.33 26.97 8.64
CA THR A 741 -15.38 26.03 8.23
C THR A 741 -16.76 26.54 8.66
N SER A 742 -16.90 26.96 9.92
CA SER A 742 -18.20 27.33 10.53
C SER A 742 -18.79 28.67 10.07
N ARG A 743 -18.01 29.53 9.39
CA ARG A 743 -18.46 30.83 8.87
C ARG A 743 -18.08 31.02 7.40
N ALA A 744 -16.80 31.08 7.09
CA ALA A 744 -16.35 31.48 5.76
C ALA A 744 -16.73 30.45 4.68
N LEU A 745 -16.38 29.17 4.87
CA LEU A 745 -16.77 28.08 3.98
C LEU A 745 -18.30 27.96 3.89
N GLN A 746 -18.99 27.99 5.03
CA GLN A 746 -20.46 27.99 5.10
C GLN A 746 -21.09 29.06 4.21
N PHE A 747 -20.62 30.31 4.29
CA PHE A 747 -21.16 31.41 3.49
C PHE A 747 -20.76 31.32 2.02
N MET A 748 -19.54 30.87 1.70
CA MET A 748 -19.14 30.57 0.33
C MET A 748 -20.04 29.48 -0.30
N VAL A 749 -20.39 28.44 0.46
CA VAL A 749 -21.31 27.39 0.04
C VAL A 749 -22.70 27.96 -0.21
N LYS A 750 -23.26 28.72 0.75
CA LYS A 750 -24.58 29.35 0.59
C LYS A 750 -24.64 30.28 -0.63
N GLU A 751 -23.58 31.04 -0.87
CA GLU A 751 -23.48 31.96 -2.01
C GLU A 751 -23.36 31.23 -3.36
N ALA A 752 -22.56 30.17 -3.41
CA ALA A 752 -22.45 29.31 -4.58
C ALA A 752 -23.78 28.62 -4.90
N LEU A 753 -24.49 28.10 -3.88
CA LEU A 753 -25.81 27.50 -4.04
C LEU A 753 -26.84 28.51 -4.55
N ALA A 754 -26.87 29.72 -3.99
CA ALA A 754 -27.75 30.82 -4.43
C ALA A 754 -27.47 31.22 -5.89
N SER A 755 -26.22 31.06 -6.34
CA SER A 755 -25.79 31.32 -7.71
C SER A 755 -25.98 30.11 -8.66
N GLY A 756 -26.68 29.06 -8.23
CA GLY A 756 -26.95 27.89 -9.08
C GLY A 756 -25.73 26.99 -9.32
N LYS A 757 -24.65 27.11 -8.53
CA LYS A 757 -23.39 26.36 -8.70
C LYS A 757 -23.40 24.98 -8.05
N THR A 758 -22.73 24.02 -8.68
CA THR A 758 -22.44 22.68 -8.12
C THR A 758 -21.08 22.68 -7.41
N ILE A 759 -21.00 22.00 -6.27
CA ILE A 759 -19.87 22.15 -5.34
C ILE A 759 -19.27 20.78 -4.99
N LEU A 760 -17.94 20.69 -5.05
CA LEU A 760 -17.15 19.59 -4.52
C LEU A 760 -16.39 20.09 -3.28
N LEU A 761 -16.74 19.58 -2.10
CA LEU A 761 -16.08 19.90 -0.84
C LEU A 761 -15.10 18.80 -0.49
N MET A 762 -13.86 19.17 -0.22
CA MET A 762 -12.79 18.23 0.09
C MET A 762 -11.98 18.67 1.29
N SER A 763 -11.37 17.70 1.98
CA SER A 763 -10.34 17.97 2.97
C SER A 763 -9.35 16.81 3.07
N TYR A 764 -8.24 17.03 3.78
CA TYR A 764 -7.18 16.06 3.97
C TYR A 764 -7.61 14.86 4.83
N THR A 765 -8.33 15.10 5.93
CA THR A 765 -8.67 14.07 6.93
C THR A 765 -10.17 13.79 7.00
N ASN A 766 -10.54 12.59 7.45
CA ASN A 766 -11.96 12.25 7.71
C ASN A 766 -12.58 13.19 8.76
N ARG A 767 -11.82 13.57 9.79
CA ARG A 767 -12.26 14.51 10.82
C ARG A 767 -12.65 15.88 10.24
N ALA A 768 -11.83 16.44 9.36
CA ALA A 768 -12.18 17.72 8.72
C ALA A 768 -13.39 17.57 7.79
N VAL A 769 -13.56 16.42 7.14
CA VAL A 769 -14.79 16.10 6.39
C VAL A 769 -16.01 15.96 7.31
N ASP A 770 -15.86 15.41 8.51
CA ASP A 770 -16.89 15.38 9.54
C ASP A 770 -17.27 16.80 9.98
N GLU A 771 -16.30 17.70 10.20
CA GLU A 771 -16.55 19.10 10.54
C GLU A 771 -17.27 19.86 9.42
N ILE A 772 -16.93 19.60 8.15
CA ILE A 772 -17.68 20.12 7.00
C ILE A 772 -19.11 19.56 6.98
N SER A 773 -19.26 18.26 7.23
CA SER A 773 -20.57 17.59 7.26
C SER A 773 -21.46 18.17 8.37
N GLU A 774 -20.91 18.37 9.56
CA GLU A 774 -21.57 19.03 10.69
C GLU A 774 -22.08 20.41 10.31
N MET A 775 -21.22 21.24 9.71
CA MET A 775 -21.59 22.57 9.26
C MET A 775 -22.75 22.55 8.25
N LEU A 776 -22.76 21.60 7.31
CA LEU A 776 -23.84 21.48 6.33
C LEU A 776 -25.16 21.07 7.00
N VAL A 777 -25.12 20.09 7.91
CA VAL A 777 -26.29 19.62 8.67
C VAL A 777 -26.88 20.73 9.53
N ASP A 778 -26.04 21.41 10.33
CA ASP A 778 -26.46 22.52 11.20
C ASP A 778 -27.11 23.67 10.43
N ASN A 779 -26.86 23.74 9.12
CA ASN A 779 -27.39 24.77 8.24
C ASN A 779 -28.51 24.29 7.30
N ASN A 780 -29.00 23.06 7.49
CA ASN A 780 -30.01 22.44 6.65
C ASN A 780 -29.63 22.46 5.16
N ILE A 781 -28.36 22.20 4.85
CA ILE A 781 -27.85 22.09 3.48
C ILE A 781 -27.69 20.62 3.14
N ASP A 782 -28.42 20.16 2.13
CA ASP A 782 -28.35 18.77 1.65
C ASP A 782 -27.06 18.48 0.88
N PHE A 783 -26.50 17.28 1.07
CA PHE A 783 -25.25 16.86 0.46
C PHE A 783 -25.12 15.34 0.39
N LEU A 784 -24.23 14.88 -0.49
CA LEU A 784 -23.83 13.49 -0.61
C LEU A 784 -22.38 13.31 -0.13
N ARG A 785 -22.14 12.36 0.77
CA ARG A 785 -20.81 12.06 1.29
C ARG A 785 -20.22 10.80 0.64
N ILE A 786 -18.98 10.90 0.16
CA ILE A 786 -18.18 9.79 -0.34
C ILE A 786 -17.14 9.44 0.72
N GLY A 787 -17.22 8.23 1.25
CA GLY A 787 -16.34 7.75 2.31
C GLY A 787 -16.70 6.32 2.73
N ASN A 788 -16.14 5.90 3.86
CA ASN A 788 -16.42 4.61 4.49
C ASN A 788 -17.15 4.85 5.82
N ALA A 789 -18.12 3.99 6.16
CA ALA A 789 -18.83 4.00 7.44
C ALA A 789 -17.91 3.86 8.66
N TYR A 790 -16.79 3.14 8.55
CA TYR A 790 -15.88 2.91 9.68
C TYR A 790 -15.02 4.12 10.07
N SER A 791 -14.78 5.03 9.12
CA SER A 791 -13.99 6.24 9.34
C SER A 791 -14.84 7.51 9.40
N CYS A 792 -16.16 7.37 9.36
CA CYS A 792 -17.14 8.45 9.38
C CYS A 792 -17.76 8.54 10.77
N ASP A 793 -17.92 9.75 11.31
CA ASP A 793 -18.67 9.95 12.55
C ASP A 793 -20.11 9.41 12.38
N LYS A 794 -20.60 8.71 13.42
CA LYS A 794 -21.94 8.09 13.45
C LYS A 794 -23.05 9.05 13.06
N ARG A 795 -22.90 10.35 13.38
CA ARG A 795 -23.85 11.42 13.05
C ARG A 795 -24.03 11.63 11.55
N PHE A 796 -23.01 11.35 10.74
CA PHE A 796 -23.01 11.62 9.29
C PHE A 796 -23.18 10.37 8.43
N LEU A 797 -23.32 9.19 9.03
CA LEU A 797 -23.64 7.94 8.32
C LEU A 797 -24.87 8.07 7.39
N PRO A 798 -25.97 8.77 7.75
CA PRO A 798 -27.13 8.93 6.86
C PRO A 798 -26.83 9.61 5.52
N TYR A 799 -25.73 10.38 5.42
CA TYR A 799 -25.35 11.13 4.22
C TYR A 799 -24.35 10.38 3.34
N LEU A 800 -23.85 9.21 3.78
CA LEU A 800 -22.96 8.38 2.97
C LEU A 800 -23.69 7.91 1.72
N LEU A 801 -22.96 7.84 0.60
CA LEU A 801 -23.46 7.29 -0.66
C LEU A 801 -24.11 5.91 -0.47
N GLU A 802 -23.58 5.09 0.44
CA GLU A 802 -24.15 3.79 0.80
C GLU A 802 -25.63 3.88 1.25
N LYS A 803 -25.98 4.88 2.05
CA LYS A 803 -27.36 5.10 2.51
C LYS A 803 -28.28 5.61 1.42
N THR A 804 -27.75 6.39 0.48
CA THR A 804 -28.49 6.78 -0.73
C THR A 804 -28.82 5.55 -1.59
N ILE A 805 -27.94 4.54 -1.65
CA ILE A 805 -28.20 3.30 -2.39
C ILE A 805 -29.36 2.52 -1.77
N GLU A 806 -29.44 2.44 -0.43
CA GLU A 806 -30.54 1.78 0.28
C GLU A 806 -31.90 2.39 -0.10
N GLN A 807 -31.96 3.72 -0.26
CA GLN A 807 -33.17 4.45 -0.68
C GLN A 807 -33.47 4.33 -2.17
N PHE A 808 -32.42 4.31 -3.01
CA PHE A 808 -32.52 4.26 -4.47
C PHE A 808 -31.80 3.03 -5.05
N PRO A 809 -32.37 1.83 -4.90
CA PRO A 809 -31.69 0.56 -5.24
C PRO A 809 -31.54 0.31 -6.75
N LYS A 810 -32.02 1.23 -7.61
CA LYS A 810 -31.90 1.12 -9.07
C LYS A 810 -30.78 2.04 -9.55
N MET A 811 -29.84 1.49 -10.33
CA MET A 811 -28.70 2.22 -10.92
C MET A 811 -29.08 3.56 -11.55
N GLN A 812 -30.10 3.61 -12.41
CA GLN A 812 -30.52 4.85 -13.06
C GLN A 812 -31.04 5.90 -12.07
N ALA A 813 -31.73 5.47 -11.01
CA ALA A 813 -32.21 6.36 -9.97
C ALA A 813 -31.03 6.91 -9.15
N LEU A 814 -30.08 6.05 -8.78
CA LEU A 814 -28.87 6.46 -8.07
C LEU A 814 -28.00 7.40 -8.88
N GLN A 815 -27.77 7.10 -10.17
CA GLN A 815 -27.03 7.97 -11.08
C GLN A 815 -27.68 9.35 -11.15
N LYS A 816 -29.02 9.40 -11.25
CA LYS A 816 -29.78 10.66 -11.20
C LYS A 816 -29.60 11.39 -9.87
N GLN A 817 -29.59 10.70 -8.73
CA GLN A 817 -29.32 11.33 -7.43
C GLN A 817 -27.92 11.94 -7.37
N ILE A 818 -26.89 11.23 -7.82
CA ILE A 818 -25.52 11.75 -7.87
C ILE A 818 -25.44 12.98 -8.80
N GLN A 819 -26.10 12.93 -9.96
CA GLN A 819 -26.16 14.05 -10.89
C GLN A 819 -26.89 15.27 -10.30
N GLN A 820 -28.00 15.04 -9.59
CA GLN A 820 -28.80 16.09 -8.96
C GLN A 820 -28.18 16.68 -7.70
N ALA A 821 -27.35 15.90 -6.98
CA ALA A 821 -26.69 16.34 -5.75
C ALA A 821 -25.93 17.65 -5.99
N ARG A 822 -26.29 18.71 -5.28
CA ARG A 822 -25.66 20.03 -5.49
C ARG A 822 -24.28 20.11 -4.83
N ILE A 823 -24.08 19.31 -3.79
CA ILE A 823 -22.85 19.22 -3.01
C ILE A 823 -22.44 17.76 -2.90
N ILE A 824 -21.17 17.48 -3.20
CA ILE A 824 -20.52 16.21 -2.86
C ILE A 824 -19.35 16.50 -1.94
N VAL A 825 -19.22 15.72 -0.86
CA VAL A 825 -18.19 15.87 0.16
C VAL A 825 -17.36 14.58 0.26
N GLY A 826 -16.04 14.68 0.39
CA GLY A 826 -15.19 13.52 0.66
C GLY A 826 -13.74 13.91 0.95
N THR A 827 -12.91 12.97 1.40
CA THR A 827 -11.48 13.24 1.52
C THR A 827 -10.84 13.35 0.14
N THR A 828 -9.78 14.15 0.01
CA THR A 828 -9.04 14.29 -1.25
C THR A 828 -8.56 12.93 -1.79
N SER A 829 -8.05 12.05 -0.92
CA SER A 829 -7.61 10.71 -1.30
C SER A 829 -8.75 9.84 -1.84
N MET A 830 -9.94 9.93 -1.23
CA MET A 830 -11.11 9.16 -1.67
C MET A 830 -11.59 9.63 -3.04
N ILE A 831 -11.69 10.94 -3.26
CA ILE A 831 -12.09 11.50 -4.56
C ILE A 831 -11.05 11.17 -5.65
N SER A 832 -9.75 11.33 -5.38
CA SER A 832 -8.69 10.97 -6.32
C SER A 832 -8.64 9.48 -6.65
N SER A 833 -9.06 8.61 -5.73
CA SER A 833 -9.16 7.17 -5.97
C SER A 833 -10.35 6.76 -6.85
N ARG A 834 -11.35 7.66 -6.99
CA ARG A 834 -12.60 7.47 -7.74
C ARG A 834 -12.83 8.58 -8.78
N PRO A 835 -11.88 8.83 -9.71
CA PRO A 835 -11.94 9.97 -10.63
C PRO A 835 -13.08 9.83 -11.66
N TYR A 836 -13.62 8.63 -11.85
CA TYR A 836 -14.75 8.39 -12.76
C TYR A 836 -16.04 9.10 -12.34
N ILE A 837 -16.14 9.67 -11.13
CA ILE A 837 -17.26 10.54 -10.76
C ILE A 837 -17.39 11.76 -11.67
N PHE A 838 -16.26 12.27 -12.17
CA PHE A 838 -16.22 13.39 -13.11
C PHE A 838 -16.79 13.04 -14.50
N ASN A 839 -16.97 11.75 -14.80
CA ASN A 839 -17.58 11.31 -16.07
C ASN A 839 -19.09 11.58 -16.11
N ILE A 840 -19.76 11.61 -14.96
CA ILE A 840 -21.22 11.80 -14.88
C ILE A 840 -21.61 13.13 -14.25
N LYS A 841 -20.66 13.82 -13.62
CA LYS A 841 -20.90 15.05 -12.88
C LYS A 841 -19.78 16.05 -13.08
N HIS A 842 -20.15 17.22 -13.57
CA HIS A 842 -19.29 18.40 -13.60
C HIS A 842 -19.48 19.23 -12.32
N PHE A 843 -18.40 19.86 -11.85
CA PHE A 843 -18.43 20.74 -10.69
C PHE A 843 -17.98 22.15 -11.07
N ASP A 844 -18.81 23.14 -10.75
CA ASP A 844 -18.47 24.55 -10.94
C ASP A 844 -17.39 25.03 -9.96
N LEU A 845 -17.38 24.49 -8.75
CA LEU A 845 -16.54 24.96 -7.65
C LEU A 845 -16.03 23.77 -6.83
N SER A 846 -14.70 23.65 -6.66
CA SER A 846 -14.12 22.88 -5.57
C SER A 846 -13.72 23.78 -4.41
N ILE A 847 -14.03 23.38 -3.18
CA ILE A 847 -13.48 24.02 -1.97
C ILE A 847 -12.71 22.96 -1.20
N ILE A 848 -11.43 23.23 -0.94
CA ILE A 848 -10.51 22.30 -0.27
C ILE A 848 -10.13 22.93 1.07
N ASP A 849 -10.65 22.37 2.16
CA ASP A 849 -10.32 22.79 3.53
C ASP A 849 -9.06 22.06 4.03
N GLU A 850 -8.32 22.70 4.93
CA GLU A 850 -6.99 22.26 5.41
C GLU A 850 -5.99 22.02 4.25
N SER A 851 -6.05 22.85 3.20
CA SER A 851 -5.21 22.70 2.00
C SER A 851 -3.71 22.88 2.26
N SER A 852 -3.32 23.50 3.37
CA SER A 852 -1.90 23.62 3.78
C SER A 852 -1.29 22.26 4.20
N GLN A 853 -2.11 21.26 4.51
CA GLN A 853 -1.68 19.91 4.87
C GLN A 853 -1.61 18.95 3.66
N ILE A 854 -1.92 19.42 2.45
CA ILE A 854 -1.99 18.58 1.26
C ILE A 854 -0.84 18.94 0.32
N LEU A 855 -0.01 17.94 -0.03
CA LEU A 855 1.05 18.14 -1.01
C LEU A 855 0.46 18.45 -2.37
N GLU A 856 1.15 19.29 -3.13
CA GLU A 856 0.77 19.64 -4.49
C GLU A 856 0.47 18.42 -5.41
N PRO A 857 1.31 17.37 -5.48
CA PRO A 857 1.02 16.17 -6.28
C PRO A 857 -0.25 15.42 -5.86
N ASN A 858 -0.81 15.65 -4.66
CA ASN A 858 -2.07 15.01 -4.25
C ASN A 858 -3.33 15.68 -4.81
N ILE A 859 -3.24 16.94 -5.27
CA ILE A 859 -4.42 17.73 -5.70
C ILE A 859 -4.29 18.35 -7.09
N ILE A 860 -3.08 18.52 -7.62
CA ILE A 860 -2.85 19.29 -8.85
C ILE A 860 -3.63 18.75 -10.07
N GLY A 861 -3.74 17.43 -10.21
CA GLY A 861 -4.54 16.81 -11.27
C GLY A 861 -6.05 16.83 -11.02
N LEU A 862 -6.49 17.01 -9.77
CA LEU A 862 -7.90 17.03 -9.39
C LEU A 862 -8.53 18.42 -9.60
N ILE A 863 -7.79 19.47 -9.23
CA ILE A 863 -8.29 20.85 -9.35
C ILE A 863 -8.47 21.29 -10.81
N THR A 864 -7.75 20.68 -11.75
CA THR A 864 -7.94 20.93 -13.19
C THR A 864 -9.28 20.42 -13.72
N LEU A 865 -9.92 19.47 -13.03
CA LEU A 865 -11.24 18.90 -13.41
C LEU A 865 -12.43 19.77 -12.97
N THR A 866 -12.18 20.91 -12.31
CA THR A 866 -13.22 21.85 -11.87
C THR A 866 -13.03 23.23 -12.50
N ASN A 867 -14.10 24.02 -12.62
CA ASN A 867 -13.99 25.35 -13.24
C ASN A 867 -13.16 26.30 -12.36
N LYS A 868 -13.42 26.31 -11.06
CA LYS A 868 -12.80 27.18 -10.06
C LYS A 868 -12.48 26.42 -8.79
N CYS A 869 -11.37 26.76 -8.14
CA CYS A 869 -10.96 26.16 -6.86
C CYS A 869 -10.80 27.22 -5.76
N ILE A 870 -11.32 26.95 -4.56
CA ILE A 870 -11.03 27.72 -3.35
C ILE A 870 -10.19 26.83 -2.44
N LEU A 871 -8.98 27.28 -2.10
CA LEU A 871 -8.10 26.61 -1.16
C LEU A 871 -8.18 27.33 0.18
N ILE A 872 -8.49 26.60 1.24
CA ILE A 872 -8.67 27.14 2.59
C ILE A 872 -7.65 26.47 3.49
N GLY A 873 -6.85 27.25 4.21
CA GLY A 873 -5.82 26.70 5.07
C GLY A 873 -5.15 27.73 5.96
N ASP A 874 -4.10 27.30 6.62
CA ASP A 874 -3.22 28.14 7.42
C ASP A 874 -1.79 27.61 7.26
N TYR A 875 -0.96 28.35 6.52
CA TYR A 875 0.43 27.97 6.26
C TYR A 875 1.33 28.17 7.50
N LYS A 876 0.81 28.81 8.57
CA LYS A 876 1.50 28.97 9.86
C LYS A 876 1.14 27.86 10.87
N GLN A 877 0.25 26.94 10.50
CA GLN A 877 -0.01 25.68 11.22
C GLN A 877 0.71 24.52 10.50
N LEU A 878 0.45 23.28 10.90
CA LEU A 878 1.22 22.12 10.44
C LEU A 878 1.20 21.96 8.90
N PRO A 879 2.37 21.69 8.29
CA PRO A 879 2.47 21.38 6.88
C PRO A 879 2.00 19.95 6.59
N ALA A 880 2.01 19.58 5.31
CA ALA A 880 1.91 18.18 4.92
C ALA A 880 3.04 17.33 5.54
N VAL A 881 2.73 16.08 5.89
CA VAL A 881 3.71 15.14 6.44
C VAL A 881 4.49 14.50 5.29
N VAL A 882 5.82 14.64 5.33
CA VAL A 882 6.75 14.10 4.34
C VAL A 882 7.91 13.43 5.07
N GLN A 883 8.33 12.26 4.60
CA GLN A 883 9.46 11.54 5.18
C GLN A 883 10.80 12.09 4.67
N GLN A 884 10.86 12.57 3.43
CA GLN A 884 12.05 13.21 2.87
C GLN A 884 12.53 14.41 3.68
N ARG A 885 13.84 14.53 3.92
CA ARG A 885 14.43 15.70 4.60
C ARG A 885 14.25 16.96 3.77
N GLU A 886 14.26 18.11 4.44
CA GLU A 886 14.05 19.41 3.78
C GLU A 886 15.08 19.68 2.68
N GLN A 887 16.35 19.36 2.93
CA GLN A 887 17.44 19.56 1.95
C GLN A 887 17.28 18.69 0.70
N ASP A 888 16.77 17.46 0.85
CA ASP A 888 16.57 16.54 -0.27
C ASP A 888 15.39 17.00 -1.17
N ALA A 889 14.40 17.67 -0.56
CA ALA A 889 13.20 18.17 -1.24
C ALA A 889 13.32 19.63 -1.75
N GLU A 890 14.41 20.33 -1.41
CA GLU A 890 14.71 21.68 -1.87
C GLU A 890 14.80 21.76 -3.40
N VAL A 891 14.34 22.87 -3.97
CA VAL A 891 14.36 23.10 -5.42
C VAL A 891 15.44 24.13 -5.74
N THR A 892 16.38 23.72 -6.59
CA THR A 892 17.50 24.57 -7.04
C THR A 892 17.39 24.98 -8.51
N ASP A 893 16.44 24.41 -9.27
CA ASP A 893 16.20 24.78 -10.68
C ASP A 893 15.68 26.22 -10.76
N PRO A 894 16.41 27.15 -11.41
CA PRO A 894 15.99 28.55 -11.54
C PRO A 894 14.60 28.70 -12.16
N THR A 895 14.26 27.84 -13.13
CA THR A 895 12.97 27.86 -13.83
C THR A 895 11.81 27.56 -12.87
N LEU A 896 12.04 26.73 -11.86
CA LEU A 896 11.05 26.39 -10.83
C LEU A 896 10.99 27.43 -9.72
N LEU A 897 12.14 28.00 -9.35
CA LEU A 897 12.21 29.12 -8.42
C LEU A 897 11.44 30.34 -8.95
N GLU A 898 11.52 30.60 -10.26
CA GLU A 898 10.77 31.66 -10.95
C GLU A 898 9.25 31.54 -10.81
N ILE A 899 8.71 30.34 -10.57
CA ILE A 899 7.28 30.10 -10.36
C ILE A 899 6.89 29.94 -8.88
N GLY A 900 7.84 30.24 -7.97
CA GLY A 900 7.66 30.16 -6.53
C GLY A 900 7.78 28.75 -5.94
N LEU A 901 8.20 27.75 -6.71
CA LEU A 901 8.40 26.38 -6.21
C LEU A 901 9.81 26.27 -5.60
N THR A 902 9.92 26.47 -4.29
CA THR A 902 11.19 26.46 -3.55
C THR A 902 11.49 25.14 -2.85
N ASN A 903 10.46 24.41 -2.43
CA ASN A 903 10.59 23.09 -1.81
C ASN A 903 9.37 22.22 -2.18
N CYS A 904 9.61 20.95 -2.53
CA CYS A 904 8.53 20.03 -2.92
C CYS A 904 7.63 19.61 -1.75
N ARG A 905 8.07 19.85 -0.50
CA ARG A 905 7.29 19.65 0.72
C ARG A 905 6.18 20.70 0.89
N ASN A 906 6.28 21.84 0.21
CA ASN A 906 5.30 22.92 0.34
C ASN A 906 3.97 22.51 -0.31
N SER A 907 2.88 22.86 0.35
CA SER A 907 1.55 22.69 -0.24
C SER A 907 1.36 23.64 -1.43
N LEU A 908 0.47 23.28 -2.36
CA LEU A 908 0.06 24.20 -3.43
C LEU A 908 -0.52 25.51 -2.85
N PHE A 909 -1.22 25.42 -1.71
CA PHE A 909 -1.78 26.59 -1.03
C PHE A 909 -0.68 27.56 -0.59
N GLU A 910 0.35 27.07 0.07
CA GLU A 910 1.49 27.86 0.54
C GLU A 910 2.26 28.47 -0.64
N ARG A 911 2.54 27.68 -1.68
CA ARG A 911 3.20 28.18 -2.90
C ARG A 911 2.41 29.31 -3.57
N LEU A 912 1.10 29.14 -3.76
CA LEU A 912 0.27 30.16 -4.40
C LEU A 912 0.09 31.40 -3.52
N ILE A 913 0.03 31.25 -2.19
CA ILE A 913 -0.01 32.40 -1.26
C ILE A 913 1.25 33.24 -1.42
N HIS A 914 2.43 32.63 -1.35
CA HIS A 914 3.69 33.34 -1.54
C HIS A 914 3.79 33.96 -2.93
N TRP A 915 3.35 33.24 -3.96
CA TRP A 915 3.30 33.76 -5.33
C TRP A 915 2.47 35.05 -5.45
N GLU A 916 1.26 35.06 -4.89
CA GLU A 916 0.40 36.24 -4.92
C GLU A 916 0.98 37.41 -4.11
N TYR A 917 1.61 37.15 -2.95
CA TYR A 917 2.31 38.19 -2.18
C TYR A 917 3.53 38.76 -2.91
N THR A 918 4.38 37.92 -3.50
CA THR A 918 5.54 38.37 -4.29
C THR A 918 5.13 39.26 -5.46
N ASN A 919 3.93 39.05 -5.99
CA ASN A 919 3.38 39.85 -7.08
C ASN A 919 2.46 41.00 -6.61
N GLU A 920 2.38 41.25 -5.31
CA GLU A 920 1.55 42.32 -4.72
C GLU A 920 0.05 42.23 -5.11
N ARG A 921 -0.48 41.01 -5.26
CA ARG A 921 -1.87 40.75 -5.65
C ARG A 921 -2.72 40.27 -4.47
N GLU A 922 -3.55 41.16 -3.94
CA GLU A 922 -4.46 40.84 -2.82
C GLU A 922 -5.89 40.46 -3.26
N ASP A 923 -6.20 40.54 -4.55
CA ASP A 923 -7.55 40.26 -5.07
C ASP A 923 -7.97 38.79 -4.90
N PHE A 924 -7.00 37.89 -4.84
CA PHE A 924 -7.20 36.44 -4.80
C PHE A 924 -6.90 35.84 -3.42
N ILE A 925 -6.59 36.69 -2.44
CA ILE A 925 -6.33 36.31 -1.06
C ILE A 925 -7.40 36.91 -0.13
N GLY A 926 -7.90 36.09 0.79
CA GLY A 926 -8.67 36.52 1.93
C GLY A 926 -8.01 36.08 3.22
N ILE A 927 -7.89 36.98 4.20
CA ILE A 927 -7.37 36.66 5.53
C ILE A 927 -8.49 36.87 6.54
N LEU A 928 -8.82 35.83 7.31
CA LEU A 928 -9.77 35.96 8.40
C LEU A 928 -9.09 36.57 9.63
N GLN A 929 -9.53 37.75 10.05
CA GLN A 929 -8.87 38.50 11.13
C GLN A 929 -9.59 38.40 12.48
N ARG A 930 -10.77 37.76 12.55
CA ARG A 930 -11.62 37.74 13.73
C ARG A 930 -11.67 36.35 14.36
N TYR A 931 -11.16 36.16 15.58
CA TYR A 931 -11.15 34.86 16.27
C TYR A 931 -12.19 34.76 17.39
N GLY A 932 -12.92 33.64 17.43
CA GLY A 932 -13.93 33.33 18.45
C GLY A 932 -13.53 32.21 19.42
N ARG A 933 -12.38 31.54 19.22
CA ARG A 933 -11.95 30.39 20.03
C ARG A 933 -11.30 30.79 21.36
N MET A 934 -10.14 31.43 21.28
CA MET A 934 -9.25 31.66 22.43
C MET A 934 -9.70 32.87 23.24
N HIS A 935 -9.51 32.83 24.55
CA HIS A 935 -9.53 34.05 25.37
C HIS A 935 -8.41 35.02 24.92
N PRO A 936 -8.60 36.35 24.96
CA PRO A 936 -7.57 37.31 24.54
C PRO A 936 -6.20 37.11 25.21
N GLU A 937 -6.16 36.78 26.50
CA GLU A 937 -4.91 36.48 27.22
C GLU A 937 -4.17 35.22 26.71
N ILE A 938 -4.90 34.25 26.15
CA ILE A 938 -4.28 33.06 25.54
C ILE A 938 -3.79 33.41 24.14
N ALA A 939 -4.58 34.20 23.39
CA ALA A 939 -4.25 34.60 22.04
C ALA A 939 -3.08 35.59 21.96
N GLU A 940 -2.76 36.32 23.04
CA GLU A 940 -1.74 37.36 23.07
C GLU A 940 -0.36 36.86 22.57
N PHE A 941 0.13 35.72 23.08
CA PHE A 941 1.43 35.19 22.68
C PHE A 941 1.45 34.70 21.22
N PRO A 942 0.54 33.81 20.77
CA PRO A 942 0.46 33.42 19.36
C PRO A 942 0.25 34.59 18.40
N ASN A 943 -0.55 35.59 18.77
CA ASN A 943 -0.76 36.78 17.92
C ASN A 943 0.53 37.59 17.78
N LYS A 944 1.30 37.76 18.85
CA LYS A 944 2.56 38.52 18.84
C LYS A 944 3.67 37.79 18.08
N LYS A 945 3.75 36.46 18.20
CA LYS A 945 4.86 35.65 17.66
C LYS A 945 4.58 35.04 16.30
N PHE A 946 3.34 34.65 16.02
CA PHE A 946 2.99 33.90 14.80
C PHE A 946 2.09 34.67 13.85
N TYR A 947 1.18 35.52 14.36
CA TYR A 947 0.18 36.23 13.53
C TYR A 947 0.28 37.75 13.62
N PHE A 948 1.51 38.27 13.62
CA PHE A 948 1.78 39.69 13.85
C PHE A 948 1.31 40.60 12.70
N HIS A 949 1.24 40.08 11.47
CA HIS A 949 0.73 40.79 10.29
C HIS A 949 -0.78 40.72 10.14
N GLU A 950 -1.37 39.57 10.46
CA GLU A 950 -2.80 39.32 10.28
C GLU A 950 -3.68 40.16 11.22
N ASN A 951 -3.08 40.73 12.26
CA ASN A 951 -3.71 41.65 13.22
C ASN A 951 -5.02 41.06 13.79
N LEU A 952 -4.91 39.89 14.40
CA LEU A 952 -6.06 39.12 14.88
C LEU A 952 -6.80 39.81 16.03
N GLN A 953 -8.13 39.91 15.90
CA GLN A 953 -9.02 40.54 16.87
C GLN A 953 -10.10 39.59 17.39
N PRO A 954 -10.52 39.68 18.66
CA PRO A 954 -11.59 38.82 19.19
C PRO A 954 -12.97 39.16 18.60
N VAL A 955 -13.90 38.18 18.65
CA VAL A 955 -15.34 38.25 18.24
C VAL A 955 -16.25 38.59 19.46
N PRO A 956 -15.70 39.22 20.50
CA PRO A 956 -16.22 39.22 21.88
C PRO A 956 -17.20 38.10 22.30
N CYS A 957 -16.80 36.82 22.17
CA CYS A 957 -17.61 35.70 22.70
C CYS A 957 -17.73 35.77 24.23
N ALA A 958 -18.77 35.16 24.81
CA ALA A 958 -19.03 35.21 26.25
C ALA A 958 -17.80 34.85 27.11
N HIS A 959 -17.09 33.77 26.77
CA HIS A 959 -15.89 33.36 27.48
C HIS A 959 -14.71 34.31 27.27
N GLN A 960 -14.63 35.02 26.14
CA GLN A 960 -13.58 36.01 25.84
C GLN A 960 -13.74 37.32 26.63
N LEU A 961 -14.93 37.56 27.19
CA LEU A 961 -15.26 38.75 27.98
C LEU A 961 -15.09 38.52 29.49
N GLU A 962 -14.86 37.27 29.91
CA GLU A 962 -14.69 36.89 31.31
C GLU A 962 -13.38 37.46 31.88
N LYS A 963 -13.46 38.30 32.91
CA LYS A 963 -12.28 38.88 33.57
C LYS A 963 -11.50 37.89 34.46
N SER A 964 -12.10 36.76 34.80
CA SER A 964 -11.53 35.72 35.67
C SER A 964 -12.08 34.36 35.29
N LEU A 965 -11.38 33.29 35.67
CA LEU A 965 -11.88 31.92 35.53
C LEU A 965 -13.00 31.68 36.57
N ASN A 966 -14.17 31.25 36.10
CA ASN A 966 -15.34 31.03 36.96
C ASN A 966 -15.29 29.66 37.69
N TYR A 967 -14.17 29.32 38.30
CA TYR A 967 -14.04 28.11 39.13
C TYR A 967 -14.65 28.38 40.51
N THR A 968 -15.83 27.81 40.77
CA THR A 968 -16.63 28.11 41.97
C THR A 968 -16.22 27.30 43.21
N ALA A 969 -15.54 26.17 43.03
CA ALA A 969 -15.07 25.36 44.14
C ALA A 969 -14.08 26.14 45.03
N LYS A 970 -14.06 25.86 46.34
CA LYS A 970 -13.08 26.47 47.26
C LYS A 970 -11.66 25.97 46.96
N SER A 971 -10.66 26.85 47.06
CA SER A 971 -9.26 26.46 46.92
C SER A 971 -8.85 25.59 48.11
N GLN A 972 -8.14 24.51 47.86
CA GLN A 972 -7.58 23.63 48.88
C GLN A 972 -6.12 23.96 49.20
N ASP A 973 -5.40 24.58 48.26
CA ASP A 973 -4.00 24.98 48.39
C ASP A 973 -3.64 26.15 47.44
N THR A 974 -2.36 26.54 47.45
CA THR A 974 -1.80 27.61 46.62
C THR A 974 -1.87 27.32 45.13
N LEU A 975 -1.75 26.05 44.71
CA LEU A 975 -1.86 25.68 43.30
C LEU A 975 -3.28 25.95 42.79
N ASP A 976 -4.31 25.68 43.60
CA ASP A 976 -5.69 26.04 43.25
C ASP A 976 -5.88 27.55 43.08
N ASP A 977 -5.27 28.35 43.95
CA ASP A 977 -5.36 29.81 43.85
C ASP A 977 -4.73 30.32 42.57
N ILE A 978 -3.56 29.80 42.21
CA ILE A 978 -2.85 30.17 40.97
C ILE A 978 -3.61 29.71 39.73
N LEU A 979 -4.14 28.48 39.73
CA LEU A 979 -4.98 27.96 38.63
C LEU A 979 -6.26 28.76 38.42
N LYS A 980 -6.78 29.43 39.45
CA LYS A 980 -7.96 30.31 39.33
C LYS A 980 -7.64 31.70 38.83
N GLN A 981 -6.42 32.17 39.09
CA GLN A 981 -5.99 33.52 38.78
C GLN A 981 -5.49 33.68 37.35
N HIS A 982 -4.83 32.66 36.78
CA HIS A 982 -4.12 32.79 35.51
C HIS A 982 -4.71 31.91 34.40
N ARG A 983 -4.70 32.41 33.16
CA ARG A 983 -5.15 31.64 31.97
C ARG A 983 -4.03 30.96 31.20
N MET A 984 -2.80 31.44 31.36
CA MET A 984 -1.59 30.88 30.76
C MET A 984 -0.65 30.52 31.91
N LEU A 985 -0.37 29.23 32.09
CA LEU A 985 0.50 28.76 33.17
C LEU A 985 1.62 27.87 32.66
N PHE A 986 2.76 27.93 33.35
CA PHE A 986 3.85 26.98 33.19
C PHE A 986 4.22 26.41 34.56
N ILE A 987 4.16 25.08 34.68
CA ILE A 987 4.49 24.31 35.87
C ILE A 987 5.73 23.46 35.54
N PRO A 988 6.91 23.79 36.09
CA PRO A 988 8.12 23.07 35.77
C PRO A 988 8.06 21.65 36.32
N SER A 989 8.51 20.71 35.50
CA SER A 989 8.73 19.33 35.93
C SER A 989 10.18 19.15 36.37
N GLU A 990 10.40 18.26 37.32
CA GLU A 990 11.72 17.84 37.75
C GLU A 990 12.40 16.96 36.69
N PHE A 991 13.73 16.85 36.81
CA PHE A 991 14.50 15.92 35.98
C PHE A 991 14.34 14.49 36.51
N CYS A 992 13.65 13.62 35.76
CA CYS A 992 13.32 12.26 36.22
C CYS A 992 13.77 11.13 35.28
N VAL A 993 14.90 11.29 34.58
CA VAL A 993 15.48 10.23 33.72
C VAL A 993 15.73 8.98 34.55
N ARG A 994 15.17 7.86 34.09
CA ARG A 994 15.35 6.54 34.69
C ARG A 994 15.84 5.55 33.63
N PRO A 995 16.93 4.79 33.87
CA PRO A 995 17.47 3.85 32.88
C PRO A 995 16.50 2.71 32.48
N ASP A 996 15.52 2.40 33.34
CA ASP A 996 14.50 1.38 33.14
C ASP A 996 13.30 1.86 32.30
N LEU A 997 13.26 3.13 31.89
CA LEU A 997 12.13 3.70 31.15
C LEU A 997 12.55 4.32 29.83
N SER A 998 11.60 4.38 28.90
CA SER A 998 11.77 5.06 27.63
C SER A 998 11.98 6.56 27.82
N ASP A 999 13.01 7.13 27.19
CA ASP A 999 13.25 8.58 27.09
C ASP A 999 12.06 9.37 26.48
N LYS A 1000 11.10 8.66 25.87
CA LYS A 1000 9.87 9.23 25.28
C LYS A 1000 8.73 9.37 26.29
N ALA A 1001 9.00 9.21 27.57
CA ALA A 1001 8.05 9.34 28.67
C ALA A 1001 8.65 10.13 29.84
N ASN A 1002 7.80 10.87 30.55
CA ASN A 1002 8.16 11.66 31.72
C ASN A 1002 7.13 11.43 32.83
N ILE A 1003 7.54 10.70 33.87
CA ILE A 1003 6.65 10.36 35.00
C ILE A 1003 6.26 11.60 35.80
N ASP A 1004 7.21 12.49 36.06
CA ASP A 1004 6.94 13.69 36.86
C ASP A 1004 5.87 14.55 36.18
N GLU A 1005 6.01 14.78 34.89
CA GLU A 1005 4.97 15.45 34.10
C GLU A 1005 3.64 14.68 34.11
N ALA A 1006 3.64 13.34 34.05
CA ALA A 1006 2.41 12.56 34.11
C ALA A 1006 1.69 12.70 35.46
N VAL A 1007 2.43 12.73 36.56
CA VAL A 1007 1.91 12.98 37.91
C VAL A 1007 1.36 14.40 38.02
N ILE A 1008 2.07 15.40 37.49
CA ILE A 1008 1.58 16.79 37.42
C ILE A 1008 0.27 16.85 36.64
N VAL A 1009 0.21 16.24 35.46
CA VAL A 1009 -0.99 16.20 34.61
C VAL A 1009 -2.17 15.56 35.34
N ALA A 1010 -1.98 14.41 36.00
CA ALA A 1010 -3.04 13.75 36.75
C ALA A 1010 -3.53 14.60 37.94
N ASN A 1011 -2.61 15.25 38.66
CA ASN A 1011 -2.94 16.18 39.74
C ASN A 1011 -3.79 17.37 39.23
N LEU A 1012 -3.40 17.95 38.09
CA LEU A 1012 -4.16 19.02 37.43
C LEU A 1012 -5.55 18.54 36.99
N LEU A 1013 -5.65 17.35 36.41
CA LEU A 1013 -6.93 16.77 36.00
C LEU A 1013 -7.88 16.58 37.19
N HIS A 1014 -7.39 16.07 38.32
CA HIS A 1014 -8.18 15.93 39.53
C HIS A 1014 -8.76 17.28 40.00
N ARG A 1015 -7.95 18.34 39.96
CA ARG A 1015 -8.38 19.70 40.33
C ARG A 1015 -9.37 20.30 39.34
N ILE A 1016 -9.13 20.15 38.04
CA ILE A 1016 -10.02 20.62 36.98
C ILE A 1016 -11.37 19.92 37.08
N TYR A 1017 -11.39 18.60 37.30
CA TYR A 1017 -12.63 17.85 37.51
C TYR A 1017 -13.45 18.44 38.65
N ARG A 1018 -12.81 18.69 39.79
CA ARG A 1018 -13.43 19.34 40.95
C ARG A 1018 -13.88 20.78 40.66
N PHE A 1019 -13.13 21.55 39.87
CA PHE A 1019 -13.53 22.92 39.48
C PHE A 1019 -14.76 22.95 38.57
N TYR A 1020 -14.98 21.88 37.80
CA TYR A 1020 -16.11 21.71 36.89
C TYR A 1020 -17.17 20.72 37.44
N GLU A 1021 -17.20 20.47 38.76
CA GLU A 1021 -18.11 19.49 39.35
C GLU A 1021 -19.57 19.76 38.94
N GLY A 1022 -20.26 18.73 38.44
CA GLY A 1022 -21.63 18.82 37.90
C GLY A 1022 -21.75 19.44 36.49
N GLN A 1023 -20.65 19.93 35.90
CA GLN A 1023 -20.59 20.51 34.55
C GLN A 1023 -19.48 19.89 33.67
N PHE A 1024 -18.73 18.93 34.20
CA PHE A 1024 -17.62 18.29 33.51
C PHE A 1024 -18.11 17.49 32.30
N ASP A 1025 -17.50 17.73 31.14
CA ASP A 1025 -17.76 17.02 29.89
C ASP A 1025 -16.39 16.68 29.26
N ALA A 1026 -16.07 15.39 29.14
CA ALA A 1026 -14.77 14.94 28.63
C ALA A 1026 -14.46 15.44 27.20
N ASP A 1027 -15.49 15.72 26.40
CA ASP A 1027 -15.35 16.19 25.02
C ASP A 1027 -15.20 17.72 24.92
N LYS A 1028 -15.47 18.47 26.00
CA LYS A 1028 -15.45 19.94 25.99
C LYS A 1028 -14.51 20.56 27.02
N THR A 1029 -14.45 19.99 28.22
CA THR A 1029 -13.83 20.62 29.38
C THR A 1029 -12.31 20.62 29.29
N VAL A 1030 -11.68 19.46 29.14
CA VAL A 1030 -10.21 19.35 29.21
C VAL A 1030 -9.66 18.48 28.10
N GLY A 1031 -8.44 18.78 27.67
CA GLY A 1031 -7.68 18.02 26.71
C GLY A 1031 -6.20 18.07 27.01
N ILE A 1032 -5.48 17.02 26.65
CA ILE A 1032 -4.06 16.92 26.91
C ILE A 1032 -3.30 16.73 25.60
N ILE A 1033 -2.25 17.52 25.43
CA ILE A 1033 -1.33 17.46 24.30
C ILE A 1033 0.00 16.94 24.80
N VAL A 1034 0.59 15.99 24.07
CA VAL A 1034 1.93 15.44 24.34
C VAL A 1034 2.70 15.23 23.04
N PRO A 1035 4.03 15.41 23.00
CA PRO A 1035 4.80 15.16 21.78
C PRO A 1035 5.02 13.67 21.49
N TYR A 1036 5.07 12.84 22.53
CA TYR A 1036 5.31 11.40 22.41
C TYR A 1036 4.11 10.59 22.86
N ARG A 1037 3.77 9.54 22.09
CA ARG A 1037 2.65 8.66 22.46
C ARG A 1037 2.93 7.85 23.71
N ASN A 1038 4.18 7.51 24.01
CA ASN A 1038 4.56 6.79 25.24
C ASN A 1038 4.11 7.57 26.49
N GLN A 1039 4.10 8.91 26.45
CA GLN A 1039 3.59 9.75 27.53
C GLN A 1039 2.09 9.59 27.78
N ILE A 1040 1.30 9.25 26.75
CA ILE A 1040 -0.14 9.04 26.89
C ILE A 1040 -0.40 7.94 27.93
N ALA A 1041 0.40 6.88 27.98
CA ALA A 1041 0.18 5.77 28.92
C ALA A 1041 0.47 6.19 30.32
N MET A 1042 1.61 6.85 30.51
CA MET A 1042 2.01 7.30 31.83
C MET A 1042 0.91 8.18 32.41
N ILE A 1043 0.37 9.10 31.60
CA ILE A 1043 -0.76 9.93 32.01
C ILE A 1043 -2.01 9.08 32.28
N ARG A 1044 -2.37 8.13 31.42
CA ARG A 1044 -3.54 7.25 31.64
C ARG A 1044 -3.42 6.42 32.91
N GLN A 1045 -2.24 5.87 33.21
CA GLN A 1045 -1.96 5.11 34.42
C GLN A 1045 -2.10 6.00 35.67
N GLU A 1046 -1.62 7.24 35.62
CA GLU A 1046 -1.82 8.17 36.73
C GLU A 1046 -3.31 8.58 36.87
N ILE A 1047 -4.06 8.70 35.77
CA ILE A 1047 -5.52 8.92 35.79
C ILE A 1047 -6.26 7.73 36.41
N ASP A 1048 -5.87 6.49 36.08
CA ASP A 1048 -6.47 5.26 36.63
C ASP A 1048 -6.42 5.26 38.17
N LYS A 1049 -5.29 5.71 38.74
CA LYS A 1049 -5.10 5.80 40.20
C LYS A 1049 -6.07 6.78 40.87
N LEU A 1050 -6.60 7.76 40.14
CA LEU A 1050 -7.58 8.72 40.68
C LEU A 1050 -8.96 8.09 40.89
N GLY A 1051 -9.28 6.99 40.19
CA GLY A 1051 -10.56 6.30 40.31
C GLY A 1051 -11.78 7.12 39.83
N ILE A 1052 -11.58 8.08 38.92
CA ILE A 1052 -12.64 8.93 38.36
C ILE A 1052 -12.96 8.49 36.91
N PRO A 1053 -14.10 7.81 36.66
CA PRO A 1053 -14.42 7.25 35.34
C PRO A 1053 -14.48 8.29 34.22
N GLU A 1054 -14.98 9.48 34.48
CA GLU A 1054 -15.14 10.56 33.49
C GLU A 1054 -13.80 10.99 32.89
N LEU A 1055 -12.70 10.90 33.66
CA LEU A 1055 -11.36 11.27 33.20
C LEU A 1055 -10.80 10.26 32.18
N GLN A 1056 -11.30 9.03 32.18
CA GLN A 1056 -10.89 7.99 31.21
C GLN A 1056 -11.28 8.36 29.79
N HIS A 1057 -12.32 9.18 29.63
CA HIS A 1057 -12.83 9.58 28.32
C HIS A 1057 -12.20 10.86 27.78
N ILE A 1058 -11.32 11.53 28.55
CA ILE A 1058 -10.63 12.74 28.10
C ILE A 1058 -9.77 12.45 26.87
N SER A 1059 -9.71 13.39 25.94
CA SER A 1059 -8.80 13.34 24.80
C SER A 1059 -7.35 13.65 25.22
N ILE A 1060 -6.44 12.69 24.99
CA ILE A 1060 -4.99 12.83 25.18
C ILE A 1060 -4.33 12.44 23.85
N ASP A 1061 -3.65 13.37 23.18
CA ASP A 1061 -3.04 13.06 21.89
C ASP A 1061 -1.87 13.96 21.48
N THR A 1062 -1.22 13.66 20.36
CA THR A 1062 -0.16 14.51 19.80
C THR A 1062 -0.68 15.77 19.12
N VAL A 1063 0.19 16.77 18.98
CA VAL A 1063 -0.12 18.07 18.35
C VAL A 1063 -0.78 17.88 16.97
N GLU A 1064 -0.23 16.97 16.16
CA GLU A 1064 -0.70 16.69 14.80
C GLU A 1064 -2.14 16.19 14.77
N ARG A 1065 -2.56 15.42 15.77
CA ARG A 1065 -3.93 14.89 15.83
C ARG A 1065 -4.89 15.82 16.57
N TYR A 1066 -4.37 16.69 17.43
CA TYR A 1066 -5.16 17.70 18.12
C TYR A 1066 -5.55 18.87 17.21
N GLN A 1067 -4.97 18.98 16.01
CA GLN A 1067 -5.39 19.96 15.01
C GLN A 1067 -6.88 19.80 14.67
N GLY A 1068 -7.56 20.93 14.43
CA GLY A 1068 -9.03 21.00 14.33
C GLY A 1068 -9.75 20.99 15.68
N SER A 1069 -9.22 20.30 16.70
CA SER A 1069 -9.82 20.22 18.04
C SER A 1069 -9.71 21.51 18.87
N GLN A 1070 -10.51 21.59 19.93
CA GLN A 1070 -10.42 22.61 20.98
C GLN A 1070 -11.04 22.12 22.29
N ARG A 1071 -10.59 22.66 23.43
CA ARG A 1071 -11.16 22.41 24.76
C ARG A 1071 -11.16 23.69 25.60
N ASP A 1072 -11.98 23.74 26.64
CA ASP A 1072 -11.99 24.85 27.59
C ASP A 1072 -10.63 24.99 28.28
N VAL A 1073 -10.07 23.87 28.73
CA VAL A 1073 -8.73 23.76 29.31
C VAL A 1073 -7.87 22.85 28.45
N ILE A 1074 -6.66 23.28 28.12
CA ILE A 1074 -5.64 22.41 27.52
C ILE A 1074 -4.47 22.30 28.48
N ILE A 1075 -3.98 21.07 28.66
CA ILE A 1075 -2.71 20.80 29.33
C ILE A 1075 -1.71 20.34 28.25
N TYR A 1076 -0.57 21.02 28.14
CA TYR A 1076 0.51 20.59 27.26
C TYR A 1076 1.69 20.08 28.10
N SER A 1077 1.94 18.78 28.05
CA SER A 1077 3.11 18.14 28.66
C SER A 1077 4.20 17.96 27.60
N PHE A 1078 5.33 18.64 27.75
CA PHE A 1078 6.43 18.64 26.79
C PHE A 1078 7.23 17.34 26.78
N THR A 1079 7.19 16.53 27.83
CA THR A 1079 7.79 15.18 27.95
C THR A 1079 9.32 15.11 27.80
N ILE A 1080 10.00 16.09 27.20
CA ILE A 1080 11.42 16.01 26.87
C ILE A 1080 12.31 16.00 28.11
N GLN A 1081 13.32 15.14 28.07
CA GLN A 1081 14.33 14.97 29.13
C GLN A 1081 15.77 15.09 28.62
N HIS A 1082 15.98 15.22 27.31
CA HIS A 1082 17.28 15.46 26.70
C HIS A 1082 17.25 16.60 25.68
N PHE A 1083 18.39 17.29 25.50
CA PHE A 1083 18.52 18.39 24.53
C PHE A 1083 18.30 17.96 23.07
N TYR A 1084 18.71 16.74 22.69
CA TYR A 1084 18.49 16.26 21.32
C TYR A 1084 16.99 16.13 20.98
N GLN A 1085 16.13 15.91 21.98
CA GLN A 1085 14.68 15.82 21.78
C GLN A 1085 14.04 17.18 21.50
N LEU A 1086 14.74 18.29 21.79
CA LEU A 1086 14.26 19.64 21.51
C LEU A 1086 14.10 19.86 20.00
N GLU A 1087 15.00 19.29 19.19
CA GLU A 1087 14.93 19.35 17.74
C GLU A 1087 13.62 18.75 17.20
N PHE A 1088 13.12 17.68 17.81
CA PHE A 1088 11.84 17.08 17.45
C PHE A 1088 10.65 18.02 17.70
N LEU A 1089 10.68 18.80 18.78
CA LEU A 1089 9.64 19.80 19.05
C LEU A 1089 9.71 20.96 18.06
N THR A 1090 10.92 21.36 17.66
CA THR A 1090 11.19 22.56 16.87
C THR A 1090 11.41 22.28 15.38
N SER A 1091 11.17 21.05 14.91
CA SER A 1091 11.52 20.61 13.54
C SER A 1091 10.69 21.28 12.44
N ASN A 1092 9.56 21.91 12.79
CA ASN A 1092 8.60 22.49 11.85
C ASN A 1092 8.56 24.02 12.00
N CYS A 1093 9.71 24.65 11.81
CA CYS A 1093 9.89 26.09 11.92
C CYS A 1093 10.23 26.71 10.56
N PHE A 1094 9.77 27.93 10.31
CA PHE A 1094 10.26 28.78 9.22
C PHE A 1094 10.37 30.23 9.71
N VAL A 1095 11.07 31.08 8.95
CA VAL A 1095 11.28 32.48 9.32
C VAL A 1095 10.40 33.37 8.46
N GLU A 1096 9.65 34.27 9.11
CA GLU A 1096 8.87 35.33 8.49
C GLU A 1096 9.27 36.66 9.17
N ASP A 1097 9.82 37.62 8.42
CA ASP A 1097 10.35 38.91 8.91
C ASP A 1097 11.24 38.81 10.17
N ASN A 1098 12.23 37.91 10.11
CA ASN A 1098 13.17 37.63 11.21
C ASN A 1098 12.50 37.06 12.48
N GLN A 1099 11.23 36.67 12.45
CA GLN A 1099 10.57 35.93 13.52
C GLN A 1099 10.46 34.45 13.17
N ILE A 1100 10.71 33.60 14.18
CA ILE A 1100 10.59 32.15 14.03
C ILE A 1100 9.13 31.75 14.23
N ILE A 1101 8.54 31.16 13.20
CA ILE A 1101 7.19 30.60 13.23
C ILE A 1101 7.29 29.09 13.50
N ASP A 1102 7.09 28.69 14.75
CA ASP A 1102 6.98 27.27 15.13
C ASP A 1102 5.54 26.78 14.91
N ARG A 1103 5.33 26.01 13.84
CA ARG A 1103 4.01 25.51 13.43
C ARG A 1103 3.42 24.54 14.46
N LYS A 1104 4.24 23.73 15.15
CA LYS A 1104 3.78 22.76 16.16
C LYS A 1104 3.33 23.49 17.43
N LEU A 1105 4.18 24.38 17.94
CA LEU A 1105 3.86 25.17 19.13
C LEU A 1105 2.62 26.05 18.89
N ASN A 1106 2.52 26.67 17.71
CA ASN A 1106 1.35 27.45 17.33
C ASN A 1106 0.05 26.63 17.37
N VAL A 1107 0.04 25.41 16.81
CA VAL A 1107 -1.13 24.53 16.90
C VAL A 1107 -1.46 24.24 18.36
N ALA A 1108 -0.49 23.83 19.17
CA ALA A 1108 -0.69 23.47 20.57
C ALA A 1108 -1.28 24.62 21.40
N LEU A 1109 -0.67 25.80 21.35
CA LEU A 1109 -1.11 27.00 22.09
C LEU A 1109 -2.52 27.44 21.73
N THR A 1110 -2.95 27.19 20.48
CA THR A 1110 -4.22 27.70 19.94
C THR A 1110 -5.39 26.71 20.06
N ARG A 1111 -5.22 25.64 20.84
CA ARG A 1111 -6.30 24.66 21.15
C ARG A 1111 -7.14 25.06 22.37
N ALA A 1112 -6.59 25.87 23.27
CA ALA A 1112 -7.25 26.28 24.52
C ALA A 1112 -8.28 27.40 24.29
N ARG A 1113 -9.49 27.24 24.83
CA ARG A 1113 -10.51 28.32 24.81
C ARG A 1113 -10.42 29.24 26.01
N LYS A 1114 -10.31 28.69 27.23
CA LYS A 1114 -10.38 29.45 28.50
C LYS A 1114 -9.07 29.42 29.29
N GLN A 1115 -8.34 28.31 29.27
CA GLN A 1115 -7.08 28.16 30.01
C GLN A 1115 -6.10 27.22 29.29
N MET A 1116 -4.82 27.58 29.27
CA MET A 1116 -3.69 26.78 28.80
C MET A 1116 -2.71 26.57 29.95
N ILE A 1117 -2.41 25.32 30.25
CA ILE A 1117 -1.48 24.90 31.31
C ILE A 1117 -0.37 24.10 30.65
N MET A 1118 0.88 24.46 30.90
CA MET A 1118 2.04 23.79 30.31
C MET A 1118 2.89 23.19 31.41
N THR A 1119 3.49 22.03 31.14
CA THR A 1119 4.49 21.41 32.02
C THR A 1119 5.62 20.79 31.24
N GLY A 1120 6.83 20.88 31.79
CA GLY A 1120 8.03 20.35 31.17
C GLY A 1120 9.30 20.84 31.86
N ASN A 1121 10.43 20.30 31.44
CA ASN A 1121 11.72 20.58 32.07
C ASN A 1121 12.28 21.95 31.62
N PRO A 1122 12.37 22.96 32.51
CA PRO A 1122 12.81 24.30 32.13
C PRO A 1122 14.23 24.32 31.56
N ARG A 1123 15.15 23.56 32.15
CA ARG A 1123 16.57 23.54 31.77
C ARG A 1123 16.74 23.19 30.29
N ILE A 1124 15.92 22.26 29.79
CA ILE A 1124 16.00 21.77 28.42
C ILE A 1124 15.24 22.70 27.48
N LEU A 1125 14.02 23.09 27.85
CA LEU A 1125 13.17 23.97 27.04
C LEU A 1125 13.83 25.34 26.82
N THR A 1126 14.58 25.87 27.80
CA THR A 1126 15.35 27.11 27.62
C THR A 1126 16.49 27.01 26.61
N GLY A 1127 16.82 25.80 26.14
CA GLY A 1127 17.76 25.59 25.04
C GLY A 1127 17.26 26.12 23.70
N ASN A 1128 15.97 26.42 23.58
CA ASN A 1128 15.38 27.09 22.42
C ASN A 1128 14.83 28.46 22.83
N GLU A 1129 15.16 29.50 22.05
CA GLU A 1129 14.81 30.88 22.39
C GLU A 1129 13.29 31.11 22.43
N LEU A 1130 12.51 30.51 21.53
CA LEU A 1130 11.06 30.70 21.49
C LEU A 1130 10.36 30.10 22.72
N PHE A 1131 10.83 28.94 23.20
CA PHE A 1131 10.32 28.30 24.41
C PHE A 1131 10.74 29.05 25.67
N LYS A 1132 11.96 29.60 25.68
CA LYS A 1132 12.44 30.50 26.73
C LYS A 1132 11.56 31.75 26.83
N GLU A 1133 11.29 32.42 25.71
CA GLU A 1133 10.39 33.58 25.64
C GLU A 1133 8.96 33.23 26.11
N LEU A 1134 8.45 32.04 25.79
CA LEU A 1134 7.14 31.57 26.27
C LEU A 1134 7.12 31.40 27.80
N MET A 1135 8.18 30.84 28.39
CA MET A 1135 8.29 30.71 29.84
C MET A 1135 8.46 32.07 30.53
N GLU A 1136 9.24 32.98 29.93
CA GLU A 1136 9.40 34.36 30.41
C GLU A 1136 8.07 35.12 30.35
N TYR A 1137 7.29 34.96 29.28
CA TYR A 1137 5.93 35.50 29.17
C TYR A 1137 5.03 34.99 30.30
N CYS A 1138 5.08 33.68 30.62
CA CYS A 1138 4.32 33.14 31.76
C CYS A 1138 4.79 33.73 33.10
N LYS A 1139 6.10 33.93 33.31
CA LYS A 1139 6.66 34.57 34.51
C LYS A 1139 6.21 36.01 34.66
N GLU A 1140 6.28 36.81 33.58
CA GLU A 1140 5.86 38.21 33.57
C GLU A 1140 4.38 38.39 33.91
N LYS A 1141 3.53 37.43 33.50
CA LYS A 1141 2.08 37.41 33.79
C LYS A 1141 1.73 36.75 35.13
N GLY A 1142 2.72 36.31 35.91
CA GLY A 1142 2.53 35.64 37.21
C GLY A 1142 2.10 34.16 37.13
N GLY A 1143 2.04 33.57 35.94
CA GLY A 1143 1.59 32.19 35.69
C GLY A 1143 2.67 31.11 35.79
N TYR A 1144 3.86 31.42 36.32
CA TYR A 1144 4.93 30.43 36.52
C TYR A 1144 4.94 29.97 37.98
N TYR A 1145 4.74 28.66 38.23
CA TYR A 1145 4.63 28.13 39.60
C TYR A 1145 5.35 26.80 39.77
N ASN A 1146 6.19 26.70 40.81
CA ASN A 1146 6.83 25.45 41.22
C ASN A 1146 5.91 24.71 42.20
N ILE A 1147 5.56 23.47 41.92
CA ILE A 1147 4.84 22.61 42.88
C ILE A 1147 5.83 22.24 44.00
N GLU A 1148 5.44 22.46 45.25
CA GLU A 1148 6.22 22.08 46.45
C GLU A 1148 6.10 20.60 46.79
#